data_AF-A0AAU7N250-F1
#
_entry.id   AF-A0AAU7N250-F1
#
_cell.length_a   1.000
_cell.length_b   1.000
_cell.length_c   1.000
_cell.angle_alpha   90.00
_cell.angle_beta   90.00
_cell.angle_gamma   90.00
#
_symmetry.space_group_name_H-M   'P 1'
#
loop_
_entity.id
_entity.type
_entity.pdbx_description
1 polymer ?
#
loop_
_entity_poly.entity_id
_entity_poly.type
_entity_poly.pdbx_seq_one_letter_code
_entity_poly.pdbx_strand_id
1 'polypeptide(L)'
;MNLASAQFLLQAPNTGDETNYRWYEASDTSTVLGTNSFYEATQPGVYFATYDGTLCGSNATGYFILTDCEAPNNQVTLDISASVPSGATVSWSPALPGDQSRPTVTSTQTVMRYVATITKVGNSTSLPRFTVVCMSQAANLSDDLITVNEDASVTVPIFDNDADIPTTGVLTTTDPANGTVSIDENGTANDPSDDVVTYTPNPDYNGSDSFDYTLCNSFGDCSNATVTIDVLPIVDTIDDSVSTDIGVDAAISWRANDNDIPTLGTITATDPSNGTVVLNDNGTANNPSDDDITYVPNPGFTGTDSFTYTVCDDNGNCDTATITVVVNDLGVDIDSDNDGIVDAFEDLNADSDDDPSTNPTDTDGDGIPDYLDIDSDNDGIPDNIEAQPALGYLAPSMTDANGNGLDDAYEADGNLGLIPLDSDNDGIPDYVDEDSDNDNVPDAIEGHDLDHDGLPEVTLIGSDKDNDGLDDGYEGETMIDIDINDGMDDPSTALPDNDSDGIPDFRDSDDDDDGIETMDEDTNADGNYANDDANEDGIPDYLDPDLGELTTDEEVVDVINVITPNGDGVHDTLEIRGLENYPNNTVRIYNRWGVMVFQTKAYASSGNVFDGTSQGRVTVDKDNKLPVGTYFYVIDYQETSGNMKQLTGYIYINR
;
A
#
# COMPACT_ATOMS: atom_id res chain seq x y z
N MET A 1 20.02 4.57 0.63
CA MET A 1 21.45 4.44 0.23
C MET A 1 22.25 3.84 1.40
N ASN A 2 22.59 2.54 1.37
CA ASN A 2 23.33 1.73 2.36
C ASN A 2 23.04 1.98 3.86
N LEU A 3 21.97 1.36 4.36
CA LEU A 3 21.71 1.19 5.79
C LEU A 3 22.55 0.01 6.31
N ALA A 4 23.48 0.30 7.21
CA ALA A 4 24.33 -0.71 7.81
C ALA A 4 23.54 -1.45 8.89
N SER A 5 23.04 -2.65 8.59
CA SER A 5 22.98 -3.68 9.63
C SER A 5 24.39 -3.80 10.19
N ALA A 6 24.56 -4.07 11.49
CA ALA A 6 25.89 -4.27 12.05
C ALA A 6 26.54 -5.55 11.49
N GLN A 7 27.13 -5.43 10.30
CA GLN A 7 27.66 -6.53 9.51
C GLN A 7 29.14 -6.66 9.79
N PHE A 8 29.56 -7.87 10.20
CA PHE A 8 30.97 -8.19 10.32
C PHE A 8 31.40 -9.15 9.21
N LEU A 9 32.17 -8.62 8.26
CA LEU A 9 32.79 -9.44 7.22
C LEU A 9 33.94 -10.26 7.81
N LEU A 10 33.72 -11.56 7.98
CA LEU A 10 34.70 -12.52 8.45
C LEU A 10 35.55 -13.02 7.28
N GLN A 11 36.88 -13.03 7.46
CA GLN A 11 37.81 -13.51 6.43
C GLN A 11 38.55 -14.77 6.90
N ALA A 12 38.54 -15.80 6.07
CA ALA A 12 39.28 -17.04 6.31
C ALA A 12 40.80 -16.78 6.43
N PRO A 13 41.49 -17.35 7.43
CA PRO A 13 42.89 -17.03 7.72
C PRO A 13 43.98 -17.37 6.68
N ASN A 14 43.70 -18.18 5.64
CA ASN A 14 44.69 -18.69 4.69
C ASN A 14 44.38 -18.26 3.23
N THR A 15 45.31 -17.57 2.58
CA THR A 15 45.12 -16.98 1.23
C THR A 15 45.66 -17.87 0.09
N GLY A 16 45.68 -19.19 0.26
CA GLY A 16 46.45 -20.10 -0.60
C GLY A 16 45.66 -20.95 -1.61
N ASP A 17 44.38 -21.24 -1.33
CA ASP A 17 43.50 -22.03 -2.20
C ASP A 17 42.05 -21.64 -1.86
N GLU A 18 41.46 -20.78 -2.68
CA GLU A 18 40.22 -20.05 -2.38
C GLU A 18 38.94 -20.88 -2.58
N THR A 19 39.04 -22.18 -2.89
CA THR A 19 37.92 -22.95 -3.46
C THR A 19 37.36 -24.07 -2.57
N ASN A 20 37.77 -24.20 -1.30
CA ASN A 20 37.36 -25.33 -0.46
C ASN A 20 37.06 -24.99 1.02
N TYR A 21 36.64 -23.75 1.30
CA TYR A 21 36.25 -23.35 2.65
C TYR A 21 34.82 -23.77 2.98
N ARG A 22 34.56 -24.02 4.27
CA ARG A 22 33.21 -24.14 4.83
C ARG A 22 33.16 -23.40 6.16
N TRP A 23 32.22 -22.46 6.26
CA TRP A 23 31.89 -21.73 7.49
C TRP A 23 30.85 -22.48 8.30
N TYR A 24 31.03 -22.45 9.61
CA TYR A 24 30.13 -23.04 10.60
C TYR A 24 29.96 -22.07 11.76
N GLU A 25 28.78 -22.15 12.37
CA GLU A 25 28.56 -21.65 13.72
C GLU A 25 28.96 -22.75 14.72
N ALA A 26 29.55 -22.40 15.85
CA ALA A 26 30.00 -23.38 16.83
C ALA A 26 28.84 -24.11 17.53
N SER A 27 27.66 -23.48 17.57
CA SER A 27 26.45 -24.09 18.14
C SER A 27 25.84 -25.12 17.18
N ASP A 28 25.87 -24.86 15.87
CA ASP A 28 25.44 -25.79 14.82
C ASP A 28 26.54 -26.09 13.79
N THR A 29 27.34 -27.11 14.09
CA THR A 29 28.38 -27.61 13.18
C THR A 29 27.86 -28.48 12.02
N SER A 30 26.54 -28.74 11.97
CA SER A 30 25.94 -29.58 10.92
C SER A 30 25.56 -28.78 9.66
N THR A 31 25.33 -27.48 9.82
CA THR A 31 24.94 -26.55 8.76
C THR A 31 26.15 -25.81 8.19
N VAL A 32 26.28 -25.78 6.86
CA VAL A 32 27.32 -25.00 6.18
C VAL A 32 26.75 -23.61 5.87
N LEU A 33 27.26 -22.58 6.53
CA LEU A 33 26.79 -21.20 6.37
C LEU A 33 27.29 -20.54 5.08
N GLY A 34 28.40 -21.01 4.53
CA GLY A 34 28.99 -20.47 3.33
C GLY A 34 30.27 -21.18 2.92
N THR A 35 30.59 -21.11 1.63
CA THR A 35 31.78 -21.77 1.06
C THR A 35 32.85 -20.80 0.55
N ASN A 36 32.55 -19.49 0.59
CA ASN A 36 33.51 -18.46 0.22
C ASN A 36 34.53 -18.24 1.35
N SER A 37 35.73 -17.79 1.00
CA SER A 37 36.74 -17.30 1.95
C SER A 37 36.28 -16.11 2.79
N PHE A 38 35.23 -15.42 2.37
CA PHE A 38 34.52 -14.41 3.15
C PHE A 38 33.15 -14.91 3.59
N TYR A 39 32.73 -14.54 4.79
CA TYR A 39 31.37 -14.75 5.29
C TYR A 39 30.90 -13.50 6.00
N GLU A 40 29.69 -13.08 5.69
CA GLU A 40 29.06 -11.91 6.28
C GLU A 40 28.20 -12.38 7.44
N ALA A 41 28.61 -12.01 8.66
CA ALA A 41 27.87 -12.33 9.87
C ALA A 41 27.00 -11.14 10.25
N THR A 42 25.70 -11.40 10.41
CA THR A 42 24.67 -10.42 10.76
C THR A 42 24.18 -10.57 12.20
N GLN A 43 24.56 -11.64 12.90
CA GLN A 43 24.13 -11.93 14.27
C GLN A 43 25.32 -12.23 15.21
N PRO A 44 25.17 -11.99 16.53
CA PRO A 44 26.15 -12.43 17.52
C PRO A 44 26.29 -13.96 17.51
N GLY A 45 27.52 -14.46 17.65
CA GLY A 45 27.78 -15.89 17.57
C GLY A 45 29.26 -16.25 17.56
N VAL A 46 29.55 -17.55 17.55
CA VAL A 46 30.93 -18.07 17.46
C VAL A 46 31.12 -18.78 16.13
N TYR A 47 31.85 -18.17 15.21
CA TYR A 47 32.04 -18.65 13.85
C TYR A 47 33.45 -19.19 13.64
N PHE A 48 33.58 -20.20 12.78
CA PHE A 48 34.88 -20.69 12.33
C PHE A 48 34.82 -21.26 10.92
N ALA A 49 35.97 -21.25 10.25
CA ALA A 49 36.12 -21.82 8.90
C ALA A 49 37.06 -23.04 8.92
N THR A 50 36.72 -24.07 8.14
CA THR A 50 37.58 -25.24 7.90
C THR A 50 38.01 -25.30 6.43
N TYR A 51 39.20 -25.85 6.18
CA TYR A 51 39.78 -25.98 4.83
C TYR A 51 39.63 -27.40 4.23
N ASP A 52 39.25 -28.40 5.05
CA ASP A 52 39.20 -29.81 4.66
C ASP A 52 37.84 -30.50 4.91
N GLY A 53 36.83 -29.76 5.37
CA GLY A 53 35.49 -30.28 5.63
C GLY A 53 35.39 -31.21 6.85
N THR A 54 36.37 -31.23 7.76
CA THR A 54 36.30 -32.05 8.98
C THR A 54 35.34 -31.45 10.02
N LEU A 55 34.34 -32.25 10.43
CA LEU A 55 33.12 -31.86 11.16
C LEU A 55 33.31 -31.34 12.61
N CYS A 56 34.53 -31.14 13.10
CA CYS A 56 34.76 -30.90 14.54
C CYS A 56 35.75 -29.77 14.86
N GLY A 57 36.03 -28.85 13.93
CA GLY A 57 36.95 -27.73 14.20
C GLY A 57 38.39 -28.17 14.51
N SER A 58 38.74 -29.45 14.33
CA SER A 58 40.07 -30.01 14.58
C SER A 58 41.17 -29.37 13.70
N ASN A 59 40.77 -28.72 12.61
CA ASN A 59 41.60 -27.91 11.72
C ASN A 59 41.10 -26.47 11.57
N ALA A 60 40.32 -25.95 12.54
CA ALA A 60 39.93 -24.55 12.56
C ALA A 60 41.19 -23.67 12.66
N THR A 61 41.39 -22.78 11.70
CA THR A 61 42.57 -21.90 11.66
C THR A 61 42.38 -20.63 12.50
N GLY A 62 41.15 -20.37 12.95
CA GLY A 62 40.75 -19.33 13.90
C GLY A 62 39.26 -19.40 14.24
N TYR A 63 38.88 -18.77 15.35
CA TYR A 63 37.51 -18.54 15.79
C TYR A 63 37.21 -17.04 15.74
N PHE A 64 36.01 -16.67 15.35
CA PHE A 64 35.48 -15.32 15.35
C PHE A 64 34.31 -15.30 16.34
N ILE A 65 34.41 -14.48 17.37
CA ILE A 65 33.42 -14.36 18.44
C ILE A 65 32.84 -12.96 18.32
N LEU A 66 31.60 -12.91 17.87
CA LEU A 66 30.78 -11.71 17.77
C LEU A 66 29.83 -11.70 18.96
N THR A 67 29.79 -10.59 19.68
CA THR A 67 28.85 -10.39 20.80
C THR A 67 28.06 -9.11 20.58
N ASP A 68 27.03 -8.91 21.39
CA ASP A 68 26.51 -7.56 21.63
C ASP A 68 27.58 -6.66 22.29
N CYS A 69 27.52 -5.35 22.05
CA CYS A 69 28.40 -4.36 22.68
C CYS A 69 28.01 -4.02 24.12
N GLU A 70 26.77 -4.26 24.51
CA GLU A 70 26.23 -3.93 25.82
C GLU A 70 26.49 -5.01 26.87
N ALA A 71 26.66 -4.58 28.12
CA ALA A 71 26.89 -5.48 29.23
C ALA A 71 25.56 -6.07 29.72
N PRO A 72 25.49 -7.38 30.07
CA PRO A 72 26.60 -8.31 30.26
C PRO A 72 27.01 -9.09 28.99
N ASN A 73 26.29 -8.92 27.88
CA ASN A 73 26.42 -9.71 26.67
C ASN A 73 27.78 -9.50 25.95
N ASN A 74 28.47 -8.39 26.24
CA ASN A 74 29.84 -8.11 25.79
C ASN A 74 30.95 -8.89 26.53
N GLN A 75 30.64 -9.84 27.41
CA GLN A 75 31.65 -10.64 28.12
C GLN A 75 31.83 -12.04 27.51
N VAL A 76 33.06 -12.36 27.10
CA VAL A 76 33.42 -13.63 26.48
C VAL A 76 34.40 -14.40 27.37
N THR A 77 34.09 -15.66 27.67
CA THR A 77 35.04 -16.57 28.33
C THR A 77 35.75 -17.47 27.31
N LEU A 78 37.06 -17.33 27.20
CA LEU A 78 37.89 -18.12 26.28
C LEU A 78 38.31 -19.44 26.95
N ASP A 79 37.43 -20.44 26.93
CA ASP A 79 37.68 -21.74 27.57
C ASP A 79 38.54 -22.66 26.68
N ILE A 80 39.79 -22.89 27.10
CA ILE A 80 40.70 -23.84 26.44
C ILE A 80 41.07 -25.01 27.35
N SER A 81 40.39 -25.16 28.48
CA SER A 81 40.78 -26.09 29.55
C SER A 81 40.91 -27.54 29.07
N ALA A 82 40.05 -27.97 28.14
CA ALA A 82 40.09 -29.28 27.51
C ALA A 82 41.36 -29.53 26.67
N SER A 83 41.97 -28.46 26.15
CA SER A 83 43.16 -28.51 25.29
C SER A 83 44.47 -28.45 26.07
N VAL A 84 44.44 -28.21 27.39
CA VAL A 84 45.65 -28.03 28.23
C VAL A 84 46.06 -29.36 28.89
N PRO A 85 47.17 -29.99 28.48
CA PRO A 85 47.63 -31.24 29.10
C PRO A 85 48.12 -31.01 30.53
N SER A 86 47.89 -31.99 31.41
CA SER A 86 48.40 -31.94 32.79
C SER A 86 49.91 -31.62 32.84
N GLY A 87 50.28 -30.63 33.64
CA GLY A 87 51.66 -30.14 33.82
C GLY A 87 52.15 -29.18 32.72
N ALA A 88 51.28 -28.72 31.82
CA ALA A 88 51.56 -27.63 30.89
C ALA A 88 51.23 -26.25 31.50
N THR A 89 51.83 -25.20 30.97
CA THR A 89 51.50 -23.80 31.28
C THR A 89 50.93 -23.10 30.06
N VAL A 90 49.97 -22.19 30.26
CA VAL A 90 49.35 -21.37 29.20
C VAL A 90 49.81 -19.93 29.34
N SER A 91 50.07 -19.28 28.21
CA SER A 91 50.22 -17.82 28.12
C SER A 91 49.44 -17.28 26.93
N TRP A 92 48.85 -16.09 27.09
CA TRP A 92 48.09 -15.41 26.04
C TRP A 92 48.87 -14.24 25.42
N SER A 93 48.63 -13.99 24.13
CA SER A 93 49.06 -12.77 23.44
C SER A 93 47.84 -12.13 22.76
N PRO A 94 47.42 -10.91 23.17
CA PRO A 94 47.86 -10.14 24.34
C PRO A 94 47.71 -10.88 25.68
N ALA A 95 48.45 -10.46 26.71
CA ALA A 95 48.39 -11.10 28.02
C ALA A 95 47.03 -10.85 28.69
N LEU A 96 46.40 -11.92 29.19
CA LEU A 96 45.11 -11.87 29.87
C LEU A 96 45.26 -12.14 31.37
N PRO A 97 44.51 -11.44 32.24
CA PRO A 97 44.51 -11.70 33.68
C PRO A 97 43.68 -12.95 34.04
N GLY A 98 43.75 -13.40 35.28
CA GLY A 98 42.91 -14.48 35.80
C GLY A 98 43.38 -15.90 35.43
N ASP A 99 42.44 -16.84 35.43
CA ASP A 99 42.70 -18.24 35.08
C ASP A 99 43.10 -18.34 33.59
N GLN A 100 44.35 -18.70 33.34
CA GLN A 100 44.89 -18.77 31.98
C GLN A 100 44.25 -19.87 31.12
N SER A 101 43.55 -20.83 31.73
CA SER A 101 42.83 -21.86 30.98
C SER A 101 41.42 -21.43 30.56
N ARG A 102 40.87 -20.38 31.19
CA ARG A 102 39.51 -19.86 30.97
C ARG A 102 39.42 -18.35 31.23
N PRO A 103 40.25 -17.49 30.61
CA PRO A 103 40.18 -16.05 30.87
C PRO A 103 38.91 -15.45 30.28
N THR A 104 38.38 -14.41 30.93
CA THR A 104 37.25 -13.61 30.42
C THR A 104 37.78 -12.31 29.83
N VAL A 105 37.22 -11.93 28.68
CA VAL A 105 37.51 -10.66 27.99
C VAL A 105 36.21 -9.91 27.77
N THR A 106 36.28 -8.59 27.79
CA THR A 106 35.18 -7.72 27.34
C THR A 106 35.42 -7.39 25.88
N SER A 107 34.47 -7.73 25.02
CA SER A 107 34.47 -7.34 23.62
C SER A 107 34.21 -5.84 23.51
N THR A 108 34.76 -5.24 22.46
CA THR A 108 34.51 -3.85 22.09
C THR A 108 34.40 -3.82 20.57
N GLN A 109 33.99 -2.68 20.00
CA GLN A 109 33.97 -2.48 18.54
C GLN A 109 35.39 -2.57 17.92
N THR A 110 36.44 -2.54 18.73
CA THR A 110 37.81 -2.78 18.26
C THR A 110 38.08 -4.28 18.16
N VAL A 111 38.39 -4.74 16.94
CA VAL A 111 38.78 -6.14 16.69
C VAL A 111 40.04 -6.50 17.48
N MET A 112 39.87 -7.37 18.48
CA MET A 112 40.96 -7.89 19.30
C MET A 112 41.26 -9.34 18.93
N ARG A 113 42.54 -9.69 18.86
CA ARG A 113 42.98 -11.05 18.49
C ARG A 113 43.82 -11.66 19.61
N TYR A 114 43.36 -12.77 20.15
CA TYR A 114 44.00 -13.50 21.24
C TYR A 114 44.55 -14.83 20.74
N VAL A 115 45.80 -15.13 21.08
CA VAL A 115 46.44 -16.43 20.78
C VAL A 115 46.95 -17.04 22.08
N ALA A 116 46.46 -18.23 22.40
CA ALA A 116 46.96 -19.03 23.51
C ALA A 116 48.17 -19.86 23.07
N THR A 117 49.23 -19.85 23.89
CA THR A 117 50.42 -20.70 23.71
C THR A 117 50.55 -21.65 24.88
N ILE A 118 50.47 -22.95 24.61
CA ILE A 118 50.61 -24.04 25.58
C ILE A 118 52.08 -24.49 25.57
N THR A 119 52.72 -24.48 26.72
CA THR A 119 54.12 -24.91 26.88
C THR A 119 54.23 -26.09 27.84
N LYS A 120 54.89 -27.17 27.40
CA LYS A 120 55.16 -28.35 28.23
C LYS A 120 56.58 -28.86 27.98
N VAL A 121 57.40 -28.90 29.04
CA VAL A 121 58.79 -29.40 29.01
C VAL A 121 59.61 -28.76 27.86
N GLY A 122 59.48 -27.43 27.71
CA GLY A 122 60.24 -26.65 26.72
C GLY A 122 59.72 -26.70 25.28
N ASN A 123 58.66 -27.45 24.98
CA ASN A 123 57.97 -27.41 23.70
C ASN A 123 56.72 -26.53 23.81
N SER A 124 56.57 -25.58 22.89
CA SER A 124 55.44 -24.66 22.84
C SER A 124 54.61 -24.88 21.58
N THR A 125 53.29 -24.85 21.72
CA THR A 125 52.33 -24.94 20.62
C THR A 125 51.28 -23.86 20.79
N SER A 126 51.04 -23.09 19.74
CA SER A 126 49.96 -22.09 19.71
C SER A 126 48.67 -22.72 19.25
N LEU A 127 47.57 -22.37 19.92
CA LEU A 127 46.22 -22.70 19.48
C LEU A 127 45.78 -21.77 18.34
N PRO A 128 44.67 -22.10 17.65
CA PRO A 128 44.02 -21.18 16.72
C PRO A 128 43.73 -19.83 17.37
N ARG A 129 43.71 -18.77 16.56
CA ARG A 129 43.42 -17.41 17.04
C ARG A 129 41.95 -17.29 17.47
N PHE A 130 41.68 -16.54 18.52
CA PHE A 130 40.34 -16.05 18.86
C PHE A 130 40.25 -14.57 18.47
N THR A 131 39.42 -14.24 17.50
CA THR A 131 39.09 -12.87 17.13
C THR A 131 37.81 -12.50 17.89
N VAL A 132 37.86 -11.45 18.71
CA VAL A 132 36.73 -11.00 19.53
C VAL A 132 36.42 -9.54 19.17
N VAL A 133 35.17 -9.27 18.85
CA VAL A 133 34.65 -7.94 18.56
C VAL A 133 33.16 -7.91 18.91
N CYS A 134 32.63 -6.76 19.30
CA CYS A 134 31.20 -6.60 19.50
C CYS A 134 30.54 -5.92 18.29
N MET A 135 29.26 -6.22 18.10
CA MET A 135 28.36 -5.58 17.15
C MET A 135 27.42 -4.70 17.94
N SER A 136 27.22 -3.48 17.45
CA SER A 136 26.32 -2.51 18.05
C SER A 136 24.96 -2.68 17.39
N GLN A 137 23.89 -2.85 18.16
CA GLN A 137 22.53 -3.08 17.67
C GLN A 137 21.59 -2.05 18.33
N ALA A 138 20.48 -1.72 17.68
CA ALA A 138 19.50 -0.79 18.25
C ALA A 138 18.72 -1.43 19.40
N ALA A 139 18.27 -2.66 19.17
CA ALA A 139 17.46 -3.48 20.07
C ALA A 139 17.63 -4.98 19.75
N ASN A 140 17.08 -5.84 20.60
CA ASN A 140 16.95 -7.27 20.37
C ASN A 140 15.54 -7.55 19.84
N LEU A 141 15.39 -7.57 18.51
CA LEU A 141 14.12 -7.81 17.84
C LEU A 141 13.91 -9.30 17.53
N SER A 142 12.66 -9.75 17.54
CA SER A 142 12.21 -11.11 17.24
C SER A 142 11.03 -11.07 16.27
N ASP A 143 10.96 -12.04 15.36
CA ASP A 143 9.87 -12.12 14.39
C ASP A 143 8.50 -12.26 15.07
N ASP A 144 7.51 -11.60 14.49
CA ASP A 144 6.13 -11.52 14.96
C ASP A 144 5.19 -12.36 14.11
N LEU A 145 4.09 -12.79 14.72
CA LEU A 145 3.02 -13.50 14.05
C LEU A 145 1.67 -12.96 14.54
N ILE A 146 0.87 -12.49 13.60
CA ILE A 146 -0.50 -12.02 13.86
C ILE A 146 -1.50 -12.70 12.92
N THR A 147 -2.77 -12.56 13.26
CA THR A 147 -3.89 -13.02 12.46
C THR A 147 -4.93 -11.91 12.45
N VAL A 148 -5.49 -11.65 11.29
CA VAL A 148 -6.54 -10.65 11.07
C VAL A 148 -7.56 -11.26 10.11
N ASN A 149 -8.79 -10.76 10.10
CA ASN A 149 -9.71 -11.11 9.01
C ASN A 149 -9.39 -10.21 7.81
N GLU A 150 -9.77 -10.63 6.61
CA GLU A 150 -9.84 -9.70 5.47
C GLU A 150 -10.78 -8.52 5.79
N ASP A 151 -10.55 -7.42 5.08
CA ASP A 151 -11.25 -6.13 5.18
C ASP A 151 -11.25 -5.51 6.60
N ALA A 152 -10.34 -5.99 7.45
CA ALA A 152 -10.15 -5.48 8.78
C ALA A 152 -8.69 -5.08 9.00
N SER A 153 -8.48 -3.86 9.48
CA SER A 153 -7.16 -3.42 9.94
C SER A 153 -6.85 -3.93 11.35
N VAL A 154 -5.55 -4.09 11.65
CA VAL A 154 -5.07 -4.55 12.95
C VAL A 154 -3.84 -3.79 13.43
N THR A 155 -3.87 -3.37 14.70
CA THR A 155 -2.66 -2.88 15.38
C THR A 155 -1.72 -4.05 15.67
N VAL A 156 -0.51 -4.00 15.11
CA VAL A 156 0.51 -5.03 15.25
C VAL A 156 1.35 -4.78 16.51
N PRO A 157 1.33 -5.67 17.53
CA PRO A 157 2.08 -5.48 18.77
C PRO A 157 3.57 -5.87 18.61
N ILE A 158 4.28 -5.21 17.69
CA ILE A 158 5.66 -5.55 17.29
C ILE A 158 6.68 -5.57 18.43
N PHE A 159 6.41 -4.93 19.57
CA PHE A 159 7.35 -4.87 20.70
C PHE A 159 7.07 -5.90 21.81
N ASP A 160 6.01 -6.70 21.74
CA ASP A 160 5.58 -7.58 22.84
C ASP A 160 6.59 -8.72 23.13
N ASN A 161 7.29 -9.18 22.10
CA ASN A 161 8.31 -10.24 22.15
C ASN A 161 9.76 -9.69 22.15
N ASP A 162 9.92 -8.37 22.10
CA ASP A 162 11.20 -7.70 21.93
C ASP A 162 11.82 -7.19 23.22
N ALA A 163 13.09 -6.81 23.15
CA ALA A 163 13.82 -6.24 24.28
C ALA A 163 14.81 -5.14 23.88
N ASP A 164 15.13 -4.30 24.86
CA ASP A 164 16.09 -3.20 24.74
C ASP A 164 15.68 -2.12 23.71
N ILE A 165 14.37 -1.89 23.55
CA ILE A 165 13.79 -0.84 22.71
C ILE A 165 14.33 0.54 23.16
N PRO A 166 14.98 1.31 22.26
CA PRO A 166 15.49 2.63 22.58
C PRO A 166 14.36 3.65 22.68
N THR A 167 14.44 4.56 23.65
CA THR A 167 13.50 5.70 23.78
C THR A 167 13.92 6.92 22.93
N THR A 168 14.84 6.71 21.98
CA THR A 168 15.28 7.71 21.00
C THR A 168 15.78 6.99 19.76
N GLY A 169 15.18 7.22 18.61
CA GLY A 169 15.44 6.44 17.40
C GLY A 169 14.46 6.74 16.29
N VAL A 170 14.40 5.85 15.32
CA VAL A 170 13.40 5.84 14.23
C VAL A 170 12.96 4.40 14.01
N LEU A 171 11.66 4.18 13.88
CA LEU A 171 11.05 2.96 13.39
C LEU A 171 10.69 3.14 11.91
N THR A 172 10.96 2.13 11.09
CA THR A 172 10.56 2.12 9.67
C THR A 172 10.08 0.74 9.28
N THR A 173 9.11 0.65 8.39
CA THR A 173 8.59 -0.60 7.81
C THR A 173 8.94 -0.70 6.32
N THR A 174 8.80 -1.89 5.77
CA THR A 174 8.66 -2.11 4.32
C THR A 174 7.19 -2.30 3.99
N ASP A 175 6.82 -2.04 2.74
CA ASP A 175 5.47 -2.36 2.27
C ASP A 175 5.34 -3.88 2.07
N PRO A 176 4.23 -4.49 2.54
CA PRO A 176 3.93 -5.88 2.25
C PRO A 176 3.42 -6.04 0.81
N ALA A 177 3.08 -7.27 0.42
CA ALA A 177 2.70 -7.54 -0.97
C ALA A 177 1.19 -7.41 -1.23
N ASN A 178 0.35 -7.58 -0.21
CA ASN A 178 -1.11 -7.55 -0.32
C ASN A 178 -1.70 -6.82 0.90
N GLY A 179 -1.17 -5.62 1.16
CA GLY A 179 -1.66 -4.72 2.18
C GLY A 179 -0.80 -3.47 2.30
N THR A 180 -1.19 -2.60 3.22
CA THR A 180 -0.47 -1.39 3.60
C THR A 180 -0.09 -1.43 5.07
N VAL A 181 0.95 -0.66 5.44
CA VAL A 181 1.42 -0.56 6.83
C VAL A 181 1.65 0.91 7.17
N SER A 182 0.92 1.40 8.16
CA SER A 182 1.07 2.76 8.68
C SER A 182 1.72 2.77 10.07
N ILE A 183 2.42 3.86 10.37
CA ILE A 183 3.07 4.11 11.66
C ILE A 183 2.52 5.41 12.24
N ASP A 184 1.83 5.32 13.38
CA ASP A 184 1.46 6.49 14.19
C ASP A 184 2.54 6.74 15.26
N GLU A 185 3.27 7.86 15.12
CA GLU A 185 4.29 8.29 16.09
C GLU A 185 3.69 8.81 17.42
N ASN A 186 2.37 8.78 17.62
CA ASN A 186 1.66 9.16 18.84
C ASN A 186 2.05 10.57 19.38
N GLY A 187 2.48 11.45 18.48
CA GLY A 187 2.98 12.80 18.78
C GLY A 187 4.35 12.86 19.46
N THR A 188 5.13 11.77 19.47
CA THR A 188 6.46 11.64 20.10
C THR A 188 7.57 11.40 19.07
N ALA A 189 7.70 12.30 18.10
CA ALA A 189 8.74 12.22 17.07
C ALA A 189 10.13 11.83 17.58
N ASN A 190 10.72 10.82 16.95
CA ASN A 190 11.99 10.18 17.28
C ASN A 190 12.01 9.36 18.60
N ASP A 191 10.86 8.99 19.17
CA ASP A 191 10.77 8.04 20.28
C ASP A 191 10.01 6.79 19.83
N PRO A 192 10.70 5.79 19.26
CA PRO A 192 10.01 4.64 18.68
C PRO A 192 9.45 3.66 19.72
N SER A 193 9.47 4.02 21.02
CA SER A 193 9.01 3.12 22.08
C SER A 193 7.52 3.18 22.35
N ASP A 194 6.82 4.15 21.77
CA ASP A 194 5.36 4.30 21.81
C ASP A 194 4.69 4.46 20.44
N ASP A 195 5.44 4.29 19.35
CA ASP A 195 4.91 4.20 18.00
C ASP A 195 3.93 3.01 17.87
N VAL A 196 2.85 3.22 17.13
CA VAL A 196 1.82 2.21 16.86
C VAL A 196 1.87 1.83 15.38
N VAL A 197 2.02 0.54 15.11
CA VAL A 197 2.02 0.00 13.74
C VAL A 197 0.65 -0.61 13.45
N THR A 198 0.03 -0.21 12.34
CA THR A 198 -1.22 -0.78 11.84
C THR A 198 -0.98 -1.45 10.50
N TYR A 199 -1.54 -2.64 10.31
CA TYR A 199 -1.59 -3.33 9.02
C TYR A 199 -3.04 -3.36 8.53
N THR A 200 -3.23 -3.06 7.25
CA THR A 200 -4.50 -3.15 6.53
C THR A 200 -4.28 -4.06 5.32
N PRO A 201 -4.96 -5.21 5.19
CA PRO A 201 -4.86 -6.03 3.98
C PRO A 201 -5.47 -5.29 2.77
N ASN A 202 -5.07 -5.66 1.55
CA ASN A 202 -5.81 -5.21 0.36
C ASN A 202 -7.25 -5.74 0.43
N PRO A 203 -8.22 -5.05 -0.18
CA PRO A 203 -9.59 -5.56 -0.32
C PRO A 203 -9.62 -6.99 -0.86
N ASP A 204 -10.50 -7.83 -0.30
CA ASP A 204 -10.71 -9.26 -0.65
C ASP A 204 -9.45 -10.15 -0.58
N TYR A 205 -8.37 -9.66 0.03
CA TYR A 205 -7.16 -10.46 0.16
C TYR A 205 -7.22 -11.35 1.40
N ASN A 206 -7.25 -12.66 1.17
CA ASN A 206 -6.95 -13.66 2.17
C ASN A 206 -5.63 -14.42 1.90
N GLY A 207 -5.02 -14.88 2.99
CA GLY A 207 -3.81 -15.69 2.94
C GLY A 207 -2.64 -15.10 3.73
N SER A 208 -1.42 -15.49 3.35
CA SER A 208 -0.23 -15.12 4.11
C SER A 208 0.48 -13.93 3.50
N ASP A 209 0.67 -12.90 4.33
CA ASP A 209 1.43 -11.71 3.99
C ASP A 209 2.58 -11.47 4.99
N SER A 210 3.49 -10.55 4.67
CA SER A 210 4.59 -10.20 5.56
C SER A 210 5.23 -8.86 5.22
N PHE A 211 5.67 -8.15 6.26
CA PHE A 211 6.56 -7.00 6.14
C PHE A 211 7.72 -7.07 7.13
N ASP A 212 8.82 -6.38 6.82
CA ASP A 212 9.95 -6.21 7.73
C ASP A 212 9.83 -4.85 8.45
N TYR A 213 10.19 -4.82 9.73
CA TYR A 213 10.41 -3.56 10.45
C TYR A 213 11.87 -3.41 10.87
N THR A 214 12.34 -2.17 10.86
CA THR A 214 13.69 -1.78 11.23
C THR A 214 13.65 -0.71 12.30
N LEU A 215 14.37 -0.96 13.39
CA LEU A 215 14.51 -0.02 14.49
C LEU A 215 15.95 0.49 14.52
N CYS A 216 16.13 1.80 14.45
CA CYS A 216 17.44 2.45 14.52
C CYS A 216 17.53 3.35 15.76
N ASN A 217 18.64 3.27 16.49
CA ASN A 217 18.88 4.17 17.62
C ASN A 217 19.53 5.50 17.18
N SER A 218 19.60 6.48 18.08
CA SER A 218 20.23 7.79 17.82
C SER A 218 21.74 7.76 17.53
N PHE A 219 22.40 6.62 17.68
CA PHE A 219 23.80 6.41 17.31
C PHE A 219 23.98 5.84 15.90
N GLY A 220 22.88 5.49 15.22
CA GLY A 220 22.85 4.94 13.87
C GLY A 220 23.05 3.44 13.79
N ASP A 221 22.94 2.72 14.92
CA ASP A 221 22.85 1.26 14.91
C ASP A 221 21.40 0.87 14.62
N CYS A 222 21.18 -0.21 13.86
CA CYS A 222 19.86 -0.67 13.48
C CYS A 222 19.70 -2.19 13.72
N SER A 223 18.48 -2.60 14.02
CA SER A 223 18.03 -3.99 14.15
C SER A 223 16.80 -4.21 13.27
N ASN A 224 16.57 -5.45 12.80
CA ASN A 224 15.42 -5.81 11.98
C ASN A 224 14.72 -7.07 12.49
N ALA A 225 13.44 -7.21 12.18
CA ALA A 225 12.62 -8.40 12.37
C ALA A 225 11.46 -8.39 11.36
N THR A 226 10.85 -9.56 11.17
CA THR A 226 9.75 -9.75 10.20
C THR A 226 8.43 -9.97 10.94
N VAL A 227 7.37 -9.31 10.50
CA VAL A 227 5.99 -9.63 10.87
C VAL A 227 5.42 -10.57 9.82
N THR A 228 4.93 -11.74 10.25
CA THR A 228 4.12 -12.63 9.40
C THR A 228 2.65 -12.43 9.76
N ILE A 229 1.81 -12.28 8.74
CA ILE A 229 0.37 -12.09 8.87
C ILE A 229 -0.35 -13.28 8.23
N ASP A 230 -1.38 -13.78 8.92
CA ASP A 230 -2.34 -14.74 8.41
C ASP A 230 -3.69 -14.02 8.30
N VAL A 231 -4.07 -13.61 7.09
CA VAL A 231 -5.35 -12.97 6.78
C VAL A 231 -6.39 -14.06 6.54
N LEU A 232 -7.42 -14.08 7.40
CA LEU A 232 -8.47 -15.08 7.38
C LEU A 232 -9.61 -14.62 6.46
N PRO A 233 -10.16 -15.53 5.64
CA PRO A 233 -11.36 -15.21 4.88
C PRO A 233 -12.55 -14.92 5.80
N ILE A 234 -13.36 -13.97 5.39
CA ILE A 234 -14.76 -13.78 5.72
C ILE A 234 -15.58 -14.47 4.61
N VAL A 235 -16.88 -14.67 4.82
CA VAL A 235 -17.73 -15.28 3.79
C VAL A 235 -18.44 -14.13 3.11
N ASP A 236 -18.36 -14.02 1.80
CA ASP A 236 -18.94 -12.90 1.05
C ASP A 236 -19.97 -13.43 0.06
N THR A 237 -21.23 -13.21 0.41
CA THR A 237 -22.37 -13.56 -0.43
C THR A 237 -22.88 -12.31 -1.11
N ILE A 238 -23.02 -12.36 -2.43
CA ILE A 238 -23.49 -11.26 -3.26
C ILE A 238 -24.89 -11.62 -3.75
N ASP A 239 -25.74 -10.60 -3.93
CA ASP A 239 -27.09 -10.78 -4.45
C ASP A 239 -27.05 -11.50 -5.81
N ASP A 240 -28.05 -12.35 -6.06
CA ASP A 240 -28.17 -13.19 -7.25
C ASP A 240 -29.45 -12.85 -8.02
N SER A 241 -29.43 -13.05 -9.33
CA SER A 241 -30.62 -13.02 -10.16
C SER A 241 -30.73 -14.26 -11.02
N VAL A 242 -31.96 -14.67 -11.27
CA VAL A 242 -32.26 -15.68 -12.28
C VAL A 242 -33.60 -15.36 -12.93
N SER A 243 -33.72 -15.73 -14.20
CA SER A 243 -35.00 -15.70 -14.90
C SER A 243 -35.35 -17.07 -15.45
N THR A 244 -36.65 -17.35 -15.47
CA THR A 244 -37.16 -18.62 -15.98
C THR A 244 -38.54 -18.48 -16.59
N ASP A 245 -38.84 -19.33 -17.56
CA ASP A 245 -40.17 -19.41 -18.13
C ASP A 245 -41.21 -19.90 -17.11
N ILE A 246 -42.45 -19.43 -17.26
CA ILE A 246 -43.59 -19.87 -16.48
C ILE A 246 -43.70 -21.40 -16.34
N GLY A 247 -43.54 -21.87 -15.10
CA GLY A 247 -43.67 -23.28 -14.73
C GLY A 247 -42.44 -24.15 -15.06
N VAL A 248 -41.29 -23.52 -15.32
CA VAL A 248 -39.98 -24.16 -15.39
C VAL A 248 -39.26 -23.98 -14.05
N ASP A 249 -38.62 -25.03 -13.55
CA ASP A 249 -37.80 -24.94 -12.33
C ASP A 249 -36.47 -24.26 -12.69
N ALA A 250 -36.05 -23.27 -11.90
CA ALA A 250 -34.80 -22.55 -12.08
C ALA A 250 -33.70 -23.14 -11.19
N ALA A 251 -32.59 -23.57 -11.77
CA ALA A 251 -31.39 -23.93 -11.02
C ALA A 251 -30.60 -22.65 -10.79
N ILE A 252 -30.25 -22.37 -9.53
CA ILE A 252 -29.57 -21.13 -9.16
C ILE A 252 -28.08 -21.42 -9.00
N SER A 253 -27.25 -20.59 -9.62
CA SER A 253 -25.80 -20.65 -9.43
C SER A 253 -25.32 -19.56 -8.51
N TRP A 254 -25.84 -19.62 -7.29
CA TRP A 254 -25.55 -18.73 -6.18
C TRP A 254 -24.07 -18.54 -5.84
N ARG A 255 -23.14 -19.31 -6.44
CA ARG A 255 -21.69 -19.18 -6.21
C ARG A 255 -20.97 -18.42 -7.32
N ALA A 256 -21.69 -17.92 -8.31
CA ALA A 256 -21.09 -17.41 -9.53
C ALA A 256 -20.35 -16.09 -9.26
N ASN A 257 -20.94 -15.24 -8.43
CA ASN A 257 -20.43 -13.95 -7.97
C ASN A 257 -19.99 -13.96 -6.49
N ASP A 258 -20.38 -14.95 -5.69
CA ASP A 258 -19.88 -15.08 -4.32
C ASP A 258 -18.38 -15.40 -4.22
N ASN A 259 -17.74 -14.84 -3.19
CA ASN A 259 -16.36 -15.13 -2.84
C ASN A 259 -16.24 -15.87 -1.48
N ASP A 260 -15.08 -16.48 -1.25
CA ASP A 260 -14.70 -17.11 0.02
C ASP A 260 -15.67 -18.15 0.61
N ILE A 261 -16.41 -18.83 -0.28
CA ILE A 261 -17.36 -19.88 0.09
C ILE A 261 -16.66 -21.05 0.84
N PRO A 262 -17.05 -21.33 2.11
CA PRO A 262 -16.31 -22.25 2.95
C PRO A 262 -16.54 -23.71 2.55
N THR A 263 -15.48 -24.53 2.62
CA THR A 263 -15.58 -25.99 2.43
C THR A 263 -16.02 -26.75 3.68
N LEU A 264 -16.24 -26.02 4.78
CA LEU A 264 -16.79 -26.54 6.03
C LEU A 264 -17.69 -25.47 6.65
N GLY A 265 -18.99 -25.75 6.73
CA GLY A 265 -19.96 -24.71 7.06
C GLY A 265 -21.40 -25.17 6.88
N THR A 266 -22.31 -24.21 6.67
CA THR A 266 -23.71 -24.48 6.31
C THR A 266 -24.24 -23.42 5.36
N ILE A 267 -25.15 -23.79 4.46
CA ILE A 267 -26.01 -22.87 3.72
C ILE A 267 -27.47 -23.10 4.10
N THR A 268 -28.24 -22.01 4.17
CA THR A 268 -29.69 -22.05 4.38
C THR A 268 -30.38 -21.05 3.47
N ALA A 269 -31.60 -21.34 3.01
CA ALA A 269 -32.41 -20.43 2.20
C ALA A 269 -33.83 -20.30 2.76
N THR A 270 -34.46 -19.16 2.53
CA THR A 270 -35.86 -18.90 2.87
C THR A 270 -36.81 -19.33 1.73
N ASP A 271 -38.10 -19.52 2.05
CA ASP A 271 -39.11 -19.75 1.02
C ASP A 271 -39.69 -18.40 0.57
N PRO A 272 -39.80 -18.14 -0.75
CA PRO A 272 -40.36 -16.91 -1.28
C PRO A 272 -41.90 -16.94 -1.33
N SER A 273 -42.54 -15.89 -1.84
CA SER A 273 -44.01 -15.75 -1.81
C SER A 273 -44.69 -16.51 -2.95
N ASN A 274 -44.04 -16.57 -4.11
CA ASN A 274 -44.59 -17.10 -5.36
C ASN A 274 -43.88 -18.36 -5.88
N GLY A 275 -43.03 -18.99 -5.07
CA GLY A 275 -42.48 -20.31 -5.35
C GLY A 275 -42.08 -21.09 -4.09
N THR A 276 -41.22 -22.09 -4.28
CA THR A 276 -40.62 -22.88 -3.19
C THR A 276 -39.16 -23.15 -3.49
N VAL A 277 -38.29 -23.07 -2.48
CA VAL A 277 -36.86 -23.33 -2.63
C VAL A 277 -36.53 -24.77 -2.24
N VAL A 278 -35.72 -25.43 -3.06
CA VAL A 278 -35.20 -26.76 -2.84
C VAL A 278 -33.69 -26.70 -2.73
N LEU A 279 -33.19 -26.84 -1.50
CA LEU A 279 -31.76 -26.98 -1.22
C LEU A 279 -31.35 -28.46 -1.29
N ASN A 280 -30.38 -28.77 -2.14
CA ASN A 280 -29.81 -30.10 -2.30
C ASN A 280 -28.38 -30.14 -1.75
N ASP A 281 -28.22 -30.79 -0.59
CA ASP A 281 -26.94 -30.88 0.12
C ASP A 281 -25.89 -31.81 -0.53
N ASN A 282 -26.17 -32.35 -1.71
CA ASN A 282 -25.36 -33.35 -2.43
C ASN A 282 -24.81 -34.54 -1.58
N GLY A 283 -25.41 -34.80 -0.41
CA GLY A 283 -24.97 -35.78 0.57
C GLY A 283 -23.84 -35.33 1.52
N THR A 284 -23.51 -34.04 1.55
CA THR A 284 -22.41 -33.35 2.24
C THR A 284 -22.91 -32.22 3.15
N ALA A 285 -23.81 -32.54 4.08
CA ALA A 285 -24.50 -31.60 4.99
C ALA A 285 -23.71 -30.53 5.79
N ASN A 286 -22.37 -30.52 5.76
CA ASN A 286 -21.54 -29.48 6.38
C ASN A 286 -20.57 -28.84 5.36
N ASN A 287 -20.89 -28.86 4.07
CA ASN A 287 -20.03 -28.33 3.01
C ASN A 287 -20.88 -27.48 2.06
N PRO A 288 -21.07 -26.18 2.34
CA PRO A 288 -21.91 -25.34 1.48
C PRO A 288 -21.29 -25.19 0.08
N SER A 289 -19.99 -25.35 -0.08
CA SER A 289 -19.30 -25.21 -1.38
C SER A 289 -19.77 -26.19 -2.48
N ASP A 290 -20.55 -27.22 -2.15
CA ASP A 290 -21.14 -28.12 -3.14
C ASP A 290 -22.66 -28.28 -3.02
N ASP A 291 -23.36 -27.39 -2.33
CA ASP A 291 -24.82 -27.45 -2.13
C ASP A 291 -25.57 -26.68 -3.23
N ASP A 292 -26.59 -27.27 -3.86
CA ASP A 292 -27.31 -26.63 -4.98
C ASP A 292 -28.67 -26.06 -4.55
N ILE A 293 -29.02 -24.87 -5.06
CA ILE A 293 -30.33 -24.23 -4.87
C ILE A 293 -31.17 -24.39 -6.14
N THR A 294 -32.44 -24.74 -5.98
CA THR A 294 -33.42 -24.75 -7.07
C THR A 294 -34.69 -24.03 -6.64
N TYR A 295 -35.12 -23.05 -7.43
CA TYR A 295 -36.41 -22.39 -7.28
C TYR A 295 -37.48 -23.10 -8.13
N VAL A 296 -38.63 -23.35 -7.52
CA VAL A 296 -39.80 -23.97 -8.18
C VAL A 296 -40.95 -22.97 -8.15
N PRO A 297 -41.30 -22.34 -9.29
CA PRO A 297 -42.40 -21.37 -9.34
C PRO A 297 -43.75 -21.99 -8.98
N ASN A 298 -44.63 -21.19 -8.36
CA ASN A 298 -46.02 -21.59 -8.18
C ASN A 298 -46.70 -21.75 -9.55
N PRO A 299 -47.58 -22.76 -9.72
CA PRO A 299 -48.21 -22.99 -11.01
C PRO A 299 -48.98 -21.77 -11.53
N GLY A 300 -48.54 -21.25 -12.68
CA GLY A 300 -49.17 -20.12 -13.35
C GLY A 300 -48.77 -18.74 -12.83
N PHE A 301 -47.71 -18.66 -12.03
CA PHE A 301 -47.08 -17.39 -11.63
C PHE A 301 -46.21 -16.84 -12.76
N THR A 302 -46.26 -15.53 -12.93
CA THR A 302 -45.38 -14.68 -13.74
C THR A 302 -45.12 -13.40 -12.93
N GLY A 303 -43.99 -12.75 -13.19
CA GLY A 303 -43.50 -11.60 -12.42
C GLY A 303 -42.35 -11.99 -11.50
N THR A 304 -41.99 -11.09 -10.60
CA THR A 304 -40.79 -11.16 -9.76
C THR A 304 -41.10 -11.80 -8.39
N ASP A 305 -40.20 -12.64 -7.91
CA ASP A 305 -40.23 -13.26 -6.58
C ASP A 305 -38.81 -13.20 -5.98
N SER A 306 -38.67 -13.17 -4.67
CA SER A 306 -37.33 -13.11 -4.05
C SER A 306 -37.26 -13.88 -2.74
N PHE A 307 -36.07 -14.40 -2.44
CA PHE A 307 -35.74 -15.06 -1.18
C PHE A 307 -34.28 -14.82 -0.82
N THR A 308 -33.95 -14.88 0.46
CA THR A 308 -32.55 -14.80 0.90
C THR A 308 -31.93 -16.17 1.13
N TYR A 309 -30.61 -16.25 0.97
CA TYR A 309 -29.78 -17.34 1.43
C TYR A 309 -28.71 -16.83 2.39
N THR A 310 -28.24 -17.71 3.28
CA THR A 310 -27.21 -17.39 4.28
C THR A 310 -26.17 -18.50 4.25
N VAL A 311 -24.92 -18.13 4.08
CA VAL A 311 -23.77 -19.04 4.15
C VAL A 311 -23.00 -18.75 5.44
N CYS A 312 -22.57 -19.80 6.14
CA CYS A 312 -21.75 -19.68 7.34
C CYS A 312 -20.56 -20.62 7.29
N ASP A 313 -19.40 -20.19 7.78
CA ASP A 313 -18.26 -21.05 8.05
C ASP A 313 -18.43 -21.88 9.36
N ASP A 314 -17.42 -22.65 9.74
CA ASP A 314 -17.45 -23.46 10.96
C ASP A 314 -17.09 -22.69 12.25
N ASN A 315 -16.61 -21.45 12.10
CA ASN A 315 -16.31 -20.51 13.16
C ASN A 315 -17.53 -19.63 13.55
N GLY A 316 -18.55 -19.61 12.71
CA GLY A 316 -19.79 -18.85 12.87
C GLY A 316 -19.75 -17.46 12.24
N ASN A 317 -18.79 -17.19 11.34
CA ASN A 317 -18.88 -16.07 10.42
C ASN A 317 -19.93 -16.43 9.38
N CYS A 318 -20.86 -15.51 9.12
CA CYS A 318 -21.97 -15.74 8.21
C CYS A 318 -22.24 -14.47 7.43
N ASP A 319 -22.64 -14.65 6.19
CA ASP A 319 -23.16 -13.58 5.35
C ASP A 319 -24.45 -14.01 4.64
N THR A 320 -25.23 -13.03 4.17
CA THR A 320 -26.57 -13.22 3.62
C THR A 320 -26.85 -12.31 2.45
N ALA A 321 -27.18 -12.93 1.31
CA ALA A 321 -27.61 -12.26 0.10
C ALA A 321 -29.05 -12.66 -0.32
N THR A 322 -29.58 -11.91 -1.27
CA THR A 322 -30.92 -12.04 -1.87
C THR A 322 -30.82 -12.65 -3.24
N ILE A 323 -31.68 -13.61 -3.54
CA ILE A 323 -31.91 -14.13 -4.88
C ILE A 323 -33.21 -13.54 -5.40
N THR A 324 -33.12 -12.77 -6.47
CA THR A 324 -34.27 -12.26 -7.24
C THR A 324 -34.57 -13.20 -8.40
N VAL A 325 -35.84 -13.58 -8.54
CA VAL A 325 -36.30 -14.51 -9.56
C VAL A 325 -37.39 -13.87 -10.41
N VAL A 326 -37.11 -13.68 -11.69
CA VAL A 326 -38.09 -13.20 -12.66
C VAL A 326 -38.71 -14.39 -13.39
N VAL A 327 -40.04 -14.52 -13.30
CA VAL A 327 -40.77 -15.60 -13.99
C VAL A 327 -41.51 -15.04 -15.19
N ASN A 328 -40.99 -15.35 -16.38
CA ASN A 328 -41.44 -14.76 -17.63
C ASN A 328 -42.55 -15.56 -18.32
N ASP A 329 -43.34 -14.86 -19.13
CA ASP A 329 -44.23 -15.50 -20.08
C ASP A 329 -43.40 -16.13 -21.22
N LEU A 330 -43.87 -17.27 -21.74
CA LEU A 330 -43.12 -18.02 -22.76
C LEU A 330 -42.92 -17.22 -24.06
N GLY A 331 -41.66 -16.97 -24.41
CA GLY A 331 -41.23 -16.36 -25.68
C GLY A 331 -41.47 -14.86 -25.76
N VAL A 332 -41.29 -14.18 -24.62
CA VAL A 332 -41.23 -12.73 -24.48
C VAL A 332 -39.77 -12.27 -24.60
N ASP A 333 -39.58 -11.07 -25.12
CA ASP A 333 -38.32 -10.32 -25.10
C ASP A 333 -38.17 -9.79 -23.67
N ILE A 334 -37.08 -10.12 -22.98
CA ILE A 334 -36.92 -9.82 -21.55
C ILE A 334 -35.88 -8.74 -21.26
N ASP A 335 -35.24 -8.24 -22.31
CA ASP A 335 -34.16 -7.26 -22.31
C ASP A 335 -34.30 -6.55 -23.67
N SER A 336 -34.91 -5.36 -23.67
CA SER A 336 -35.46 -4.74 -24.87
C SER A 336 -34.46 -3.86 -25.63
N ASP A 337 -33.54 -3.21 -24.93
CA ASP A 337 -32.37 -2.47 -25.43
C ASP A 337 -31.14 -3.37 -25.63
N ASN A 338 -31.14 -4.58 -25.06
CA ASN A 338 -30.07 -5.58 -25.12
C ASN A 338 -28.84 -5.19 -24.29
N ASP A 339 -29.01 -4.33 -23.30
CA ASP A 339 -27.96 -3.83 -22.41
C ASP A 339 -27.55 -4.88 -21.35
N GLY A 340 -28.23 -6.03 -21.30
CA GLY A 340 -27.93 -7.10 -20.35
C GLY A 340 -28.61 -6.99 -18.99
N ILE A 341 -29.17 -5.82 -18.65
CA ILE A 341 -30.18 -5.69 -17.60
C ILE A 341 -31.49 -6.27 -18.18
N VAL A 342 -32.34 -6.84 -17.33
CA VAL A 342 -33.63 -7.36 -17.81
C VAL A 342 -34.71 -6.33 -17.51
N ASP A 343 -35.67 -6.16 -18.43
CA ASP A 343 -36.84 -5.26 -18.35
C ASP A 343 -37.49 -5.23 -16.95
N ALA A 344 -37.51 -6.36 -16.26
CA ALA A 344 -38.13 -6.48 -14.93
C ALA A 344 -37.33 -5.79 -13.80
N PHE A 345 -36.02 -5.58 -13.96
CA PHE A 345 -35.20 -4.78 -13.05
C PHE A 345 -35.39 -3.28 -13.30
N GLU A 346 -35.67 -2.88 -14.53
CA GLU A 346 -35.89 -1.48 -14.91
C GLU A 346 -37.33 -0.99 -14.66
N ASP A 347 -38.18 -1.85 -14.09
CA ASP A 347 -39.48 -1.46 -13.54
C ASP A 347 -39.33 -0.74 -12.18
N LEU A 348 -38.63 0.39 -12.18
CA LEU A 348 -38.42 1.25 -11.00
C LEU A 348 -39.71 1.95 -10.54
N ASN A 349 -40.75 1.85 -11.36
CA ASN A 349 -42.05 2.42 -11.13
C ASN A 349 -42.81 1.52 -10.13
N ALA A 350 -42.71 1.81 -8.83
CA ALA A 350 -43.18 0.97 -7.71
C ALA A 350 -44.71 0.70 -7.61
N ASP A 351 -45.39 0.39 -8.71
CA ASP A 351 -46.81 0.07 -8.80
C ASP A 351 -47.11 -1.45 -8.73
N SER A 352 -46.04 -2.26 -8.72
CA SER A 352 -46.02 -3.70 -8.44
C SER A 352 -46.74 -4.54 -9.50
N ASP A 353 -46.61 -4.20 -10.79
CA ASP A 353 -46.99 -5.10 -11.88
C ASP A 353 -45.83 -5.76 -12.63
N ASP A 354 -44.57 -5.42 -12.30
CA ASP A 354 -43.34 -6.00 -12.85
C ASP A 354 -43.32 -5.89 -14.39
N ASP A 355 -43.79 -4.76 -14.91
CA ASP A 355 -43.94 -4.44 -16.34
C ASP A 355 -43.50 -2.98 -16.59
N PRO A 356 -42.24 -2.75 -17.02
CA PRO A 356 -41.72 -1.39 -17.21
C PRO A 356 -42.45 -0.63 -18.32
N SER A 357 -43.17 -1.33 -19.21
CA SER A 357 -43.94 -0.70 -20.29
C SER A 357 -45.20 0.01 -19.77
N THR A 358 -45.67 -0.31 -18.56
CA THR A 358 -46.81 0.31 -17.91
C THR A 358 -46.38 1.39 -16.93
N ASN A 359 -46.50 2.65 -17.37
CA ASN A 359 -46.00 3.81 -16.60
C ASN A 359 -44.46 3.82 -16.53
N PRO A 360 -43.79 3.81 -17.70
CA PRO A 360 -42.34 3.75 -17.78
C PRO A 360 -41.67 4.84 -16.96
N THR A 361 -40.59 4.44 -16.28
CA THR A 361 -39.55 5.33 -15.80
C THR A 361 -38.76 5.87 -17.00
N ASP A 362 -38.20 7.06 -16.84
CA ASP A 362 -37.56 7.93 -17.85
C ASP A 362 -36.74 8.88 -16.97
N THR A 363 -35.58 8.38 -16.53
CA THR A 363 -34.78 8.92 -15.42
C THR A 363 -34.22 10.29 -15.78
N ASP A 364 -33.55 10.39 -16.93
CA ASP A 364 -33.01 11.62 -17.49
C ASP A 364 -34.06 12.60 -18.10
N GLY A 365 -35.27 12.10 -18.41
CA GLY A 365 -36.34 12.86 -19.02
C GLY A 365 -36.17 13.18 -20.50
N ASP A 366 -35.35 12.42 -21.24
CA ASP A 366 -35.11 12.62 -22.67
C ASP A 366 -36.30 12.13 -23.54
N GLY A 367 -37.12 11.25 -22.98
CA GLY A 367 -38.32 10.68 -23.58
C GLY A 367 -38.17 9.26 -24.15
N ILE A 368 -37.01 8.62 -23.96
CA ILE A 368 -36.75 7.18 -24.06
C ILE A 368 -36.89 6.62 -22.64
N PRO A 369 -37.77 5.63 -22.42
CA PRO A 369 -37.83 4.95 -21.13
C PRO A 369 -36.57 4.15 -20.82
N ASP A 370 -36.18 4.07 -19.55
CA ASP A 370 -34.99 3.33 -19.06
C ASP A 370 -34.86 1.93 -19.70
N TYR A 371 -35.91 1.09 -19.68
CA TYR A 371 -35.93 -0.25 -20.35
C TYR A 371 -35.81 -0.27 -21.89
N LEU A 372 -35.51 0.86 -22.52
CA LEU A 372 -35.26 1.04 -23.94
C LEU A 372 -34.07 1.98 -24.19
N ASP A 373 -33.38 2.37 -23.13
CA ASP A 373 -32.24 3.27 -23.09
C ASP A 373 -30.99 2.44 -22.77
N ILE A 374 -29.81 2.91 -23.15
CA ILE A 374 -28.54 2.25 -22.81
C ILE A 374 -27.64 3.15 -21.96
N ASP A 375 -28.12 4.34 -21.60
CA ASP A 375 -27.48 5.40 -20.79
C ASP A 375 -28.62 6.16 -20.07
N SER A 376 -29.27 5.48 -19.13
CA SER A 376 -30.58 5.84 -18.58
C SER A 376 -30.60 7.16 -17.78
N ASP A 377 -29.46 7.60 -17.25
CA ASP A 377 -29.29 8.87 -16.55
C ASP A 377 -28.51 9.93 -17.37
N ASN A 378 -27.99 9.54 -18.54
CA ASN A 378 -27.40 10.40 -19.57
C ASN A 378 -26.05 11.03 -19.13
N ASP A 379 -25.30 10.28 -18.33
CA ASP A 379 -23.98 10.66 -17.84
C ASP A 379 -22.87 10.34 -18.87
N GLY A 380 -23.14 9.40 -19.79
CA GLY A 380 -22.27 8.95 -20.87
C GLY A 380 -21.51 7.65 -20.61
N ILE A 381 -21.77 6.98 -19.50
CA ILE A 381 -21.34 5.62 -19.18
C ILE A 381 -22.53 4.70 -19.51
N PRO A 382 -22.35 3.66 -20.35
CA PRO A 382 -23.47 2.78 -20.67
C PRO A 382 -23.96 1.93 -19.48
N ASP A 383 -25.27 1.73 -19.38
CA ASP A 383 -25.96 0.97 -18.31
C ASP A 383 -25.33 -0.42 -18.08
N ASN A 384 -24.92 -1.08 -19.17
CA ASN A 384 -24.25 -2.38 -19.13
C ASN A 384 -22.94 -2.37 -18.31
N ILE A 385 -22.22 -1.24 -18.32
CA ILE A 385 -20.93 -1.03 -17.68
C ILE A 385 -21.10 -0.66 -16.21
N GLU A 386 -22.12 0.11 -15.90
CA GLU A 386 -22.46 0.51 -14.53
C GLU A 386 -23.06 -0.66 -13.75
N ALA A 387 -23.87 -1.49 -14.42
CA ALA A 387 -24.47 -2.69 -13.82
C ALA A 387 -23.45 -3.79 -13.42
N GLN A 388 -22.13 -3.58 -13.60
CA GLN A 388 -21.10 -4.58 -13.32
C GLN A 388 -19.82 -3.96 -12.75
N PRO A 389 -19.02 -4.69 -11.96
CA PRO A 389 -17.70 -4.22 -11.56
C PRO A 389 -16.75 -4.13 -12.76
N ALA A 390 -15.89 -3.10 -12.79
CA ALA A 390 -14.87 -2.97 -13.83
C ALA A 390 -13.89 -4.15 -13.83
N LEU A 391 -13.49 -4.61 -12.63
CA LEU A 391 -12.70 -5.82 -12.49
C LEU A 391 -13.56 -7.06 -12.78
N GLY A 392 -13.22 -7.76 -13.87
CA GLY A 392 -13.93 -8.98 -14.25
C GLY A 392 -15.17 -8.75 -15.12
N TYR A 393 -15.35 -7.51 -15.57
CA TYR A 393 -16.36 -7.08 -16.54
C TYR A 393 -16.62 -8.11 -17.66
N LEU A 394 -17.90 -8.40 -17.90
CA LEU A 394 -18.37 -9.34 -18.91
C LEU A 394 -18.94 -8.57 -20.10
N ALA A 395 -18.14 -8.44 -21.16
CA ALA A 395 -18.61 -7.85 -22.41
C ALA A 395 -19.68 -8.72 -23.12
N PRO A 396 -20.64 -8.11 -23.83
CA PRO A 396 -21.68 -8.80 -24.58
C PRO A 396 -21.09 -9.66 -25.70
N SER A 397 -21.68 -10.83 -25.95
CA SER A 397 -21.19 -11.76 -26.98
C SER A 397 -21.79 -11.51 -28.38
N MET A 398 -22.73 -10.56 -28.47
CA MET A 398 -23.61 -10.31 -29.62
C MET A 398 -24.35 -11.57 -30.12
N THR A 399 -24.65 -12.49 -29.20
CA THR A 399 -25.28 -13.77 -29.50
C THR A 399 -26.42 -14.03 -28.54
N ASP A 400 -27.65 -13.96 -29.04
CA ASP A 400 -28.82 -14.53 -28.38
C ASP A 400 -29.25 -15.81 -29.13
N ALA A 401 -28.92 -16.97 -28.58
CA ALA A 401 -29.23 -18.26 -29.19
C ALA A 401 -30.70 -18.67 -29.00
N ASN A 402 -31.35 -18.14 -27.97
CA ASN A 402 -32.63 -18.64 -27.47
C ASN A 402 -33.81 -17.74 -27.91
N GLY A 403 -33.52 -16.48 -28.29
CA GLY A 403 -34.44 -15.51 -28.87
C GLY A 403 -35.24 -14.73 -27.83
N ASN A 404 -34.69 -14.51 -26.63
CA ASN A 404 -35.33 -13.80 -25.52
C ASN A 404 -34.82 -12.35 -25.35
N GLY A 405 -33.96 -11.83 -26.21
CA GLY A 405 -33.43 -10.45 -26.11
C GLY A 405 -32.09 -10.41 -25.39
N LEU A 406 -32.02 -11.08 -24.24
CA LEU A 406 -30.82 -11.15 -23.43
C LEU A 406 -29.65 -11.87 -24.13
N ASP A 407 -28.46 -11.26 -24.11
CA ASP A 407 -27.26 -11.85 -24.68
C ASP A 407 -26.81 -13.12 -23.92
N ASP A 408 -26.40 -14.17 -24.65
CA ASP A 408 -25.92 -15.45 -24.09
C ASP A 408 -24.74 -15.25 -23.11
N ALA A 409 -24.02 -14.11 -23.16
CA ALA A 409 -22.97 -13.75 -22.19
C ALA A 409 -23.53 -13.63 -20.76
N TYR A 410 -24.75 -13.12 -20.63
CA TYR A 410 -25.45 -12.87 -19.36
C TYR A 410 -26.39 -14.02 -18.98
N GLU A 411 -26.37 -15.12 -19.74
CA GLU A 411 -27.07 -16.37 -19.45
C GLU A 411 -26.09 -17.47 -18.96
N ALA A 412 -24.90 -17.07 -18.54
CA ALA A 412 -23.85 -17.97 -18.10
C ALA A 412 -24.06 -18.47 -16.67
N ASP A 413 -23.63 -19.71 -16.45
CA ASP A 413 -23.69 -20.42 -15.19
C ASP A 413 -25.06 -20.52 -14.51
N GLY A 414 -26.15 -19.95 -15.02
CA GLY A 414 -27.49 -20.02 -14.43
C GLY A 414 -27.97 -18.69 -13.85
N ASN A 415 -27.16 -17.65 -13.96
CA ASN A 415 -27.63 -16.26 -13.90
C ASN A 415 -28.35 -15.95 -15.21
N LEU A 416 -29.26 -14.99 -15.17
CA LEU A 416 -29.99 -14.56 -16.36
C LEU A 416 -30.26 -13.07 -16.25
N GLY A 417 -29.36 -12.30 -16.86
CA GLY A 417 -29.28 -10.86 -16.75
C GLY A 417 -28.18 -10.43 -15.78
N LEU A 418 -27.79 -9.18 -15.89
CA LEU A 418 -26.99 -8.48 -14.91
C LEU A 418 -27.83 -8.17 -13.67
N ILE A 419 -27.14 -8.00 -12.55
CA ILE A 419 -27.74 -7.45 -11.34
C ILE A 419 -27.13 -6.07 -11.24
N PRO A 420 -27.94 -5.02 -11.44
CA PRO A 420 -27.45 -3.66 -11.31
C PRO A 420 -26.73 -3.48 -9.98
N LEU A 421 -25.56 -2.85 -10.02
CA LEU A 421 -24.83 -2.45 -8.83
C LEU A 421 -25.53 -1.26 -8.16
N ASP A 422 -25.20 -1.07 -6.89
CA ASP A 422 -25.69 0.00 -6.01
C ASP A 422 -24.51 0.29 -5.08
N SER A 423 -23.58 1.09 -5.60
CA SER A 423 -22.23 1.29 -5.07
C SER A 423 -22.24 1.95 -3.69
N ASP A 424 -23.17 2.88 -3.45
CA ASP A 424 -23.31 3.57 -2.16
C ASP A 424 -24.37 2.92 -1.20
N ASN A 425 -25.11 1.93 -1.69
CA ASN A 425 -26.19 1.23 -0.98
C ASN A 425 -27.37 2.12 -0.54
N ASP A 426 -27.70 3.17 -1.29
CA ASP A 426 -28.90 3.98 -1.03
C ASP A 426 -30.20 3.34 -1.56
N GLY A 427 -30.06 2.35 -2.44
CA GLY A 427 -31.14 1.60 -3.08
C GLY A 427 -31.55 2.13 -4.46
N ILE A 428 -30.79 3.05 -5.05
CA ILE A 428 -30.81 3.45 -6.45
C ILE A 428 -29.65 2.70 -7.14
N PRO A 429 -29.92 1.96 -8.22
CA PRO A 429 -28.82 1.32 -8.95
C PRO A 429 -27.96 2.33 -9.72
N ASP A 430 -26.66 2.03 -9.87
CA ASP A 430 -25.66 2.90 -10.51
C ASP A 430 -26.14 3.44 -11.87
N TYR A 431 -26.66 2.57 -12.76
CA TYR A 431 -27.12 2.96 -14.12
C TYR A 431 -28.26 4.00 -14.19
N VAL A 432 -28.83 4.39 -13.05
CA VAL A 432 -29.85 5.46 -12.94
C VAL A 432 -29.52 6.49 -11.87
N ASP A 433 -28.30 6.45 -11.31
CA ASP A 433 -27.84 7.38 -10.29
C ASP A 433 -26.79 8.34 -10.86
N GLU A 434 -27.05 9.65 -10.76
CA GLU A 434 -26.16 10.68 -11.35
C GLU A 434 -24.82 10.88 -10.56
N ASP A 435 -24.62 10.11 -9.48
CA ASP A 435 -23.58 10.23 -8.44
C ASP A 435 -23.49 8.87 -7.68
N SER A 436 -22.91 7.85 -8.33
CA SER A 436 -23.02 6.43 -7.94
C SER A 436 -22.40 6.07 -6.58
N ASP A 437 -21.39 6.79 -6.12
CA ASP A 437 -20.80 6.62 -4.77
C ASP A 437 -21.24 7.71 -3.76
N ASN A 438 -22.06 8.66 -4.22
CA ASN A 438 -22.62 9.75 -3.43
C ASN A 438 -21.57 10.67 -2.77
N ASP A 439 -20.42 10.82 -3.42
CA ASP A 439 -19.34 11.67 -2.96
C ASP A 439 -19.53 13.17 -3.31
N ASN A 440 -20.54 13.49 -4.14
CA ASN A 440 -20.94 14.82 -4.65
C ASN A 440 -20.14 15.35 -5.86
N VAL A 441 -19.28 14.54 -6.47
CA VAL A 441 -18.83 14.68 -7.84
C VAL A 441 -19.78 13.86 -8.72
N PRO A 442 -20.28 14.40 -9.85
CA PRO A 442 -21.17 13.61 -10.71
C PRO A 442 -20.39 12.65 -11.62
N ASP A 443 -20.95 11.47 -11.87
CA ASP A 443 -20.41 10.41 -12.74
C ASP A 443 -20.05 10.92 -14.14
N ALA A 444 -20.86 11.85 -14.68
CA ALA A 444 -20.60 12.52 -15.96
C ALA A 444 -19.28 13.34 -16.00
N ILE A 445 -18.68 13.64 -14.84
CA ILE A 445 -17.35 14.23 -14.68
C ILE A 445 -16.31 13.13 -14.49
N GLU A 446 -16.49 12.26 -13.50
CA GLU A 446 -15.50 11.23 -13.12
C GLU A 446 -15.29 10.17 -14.20
N GLY A 447 -16.35 9.74 -14.88
CA GLY A 447 -16.24 8.82 -16.01
C GLY A 447 -15.46 9.38 -17.20
N HIS A 448 -15.25 10.70 -17.26
CA HIS A 448 -14.83 11.40 -18.48
C HIS A 448 -13.75 12.47 -18.30
N ASP A 449 -13.08 12.58 -17.15
CA ASP A 449 -11.96 13.53 -16.89
C ASP A 449 -10.59 12.83 -16.93
N LEU A 450 -10.13 12.43 -18.12
CA LEU A 450 -8.88 11.69 -18.30
C LEU A 450 -7.60 12.54 -18.13
N ASP A 451 -7.70 13.88 -18.20
CA ASP A 451 -6.58 14.78 -17.97
C ASP A 451 -6.54 15.44 -16.58
N HIS A 452 -7.51 15.06 -15.73
CA HIS A 452 -7.64 15.39 -14.31
C HIS A 452 -7.63 16.91 -14.12
N ASP A 453 -8.35 17.65 -14.97
CA ASP A 453 -8.44 19.12 -14.92
C ASP A 453 -9.76 19.65 -14.33
N GLY A 454 -10.58 18.73 -13.81
CA GLY A 454 -11.91 18.97 -13.23
C GLY A 454 -12.97 19.22 -14.29
N LEU A 455 -12.71 18.89 -15.57
CA LEU A 455 -13.64 19.07 -16.66
C LEU A 455 -13.66 17.82 -17.55
N PRO A 456 -14.85 17.24 -17.79
CA PRO A 456 -14.93 16.08 -18.66
C PRO A 456 -14.59 16.44 -20.12
N GLU A 457 -13.87 15.55 -20.81
CA GLU A 457 -13.47 15.76 -22.20
C GLU A 457 -14.63 15.62 -23.19
N VAL A 458 -15.60 14.79 -22.83
CA VAL A 458 -16.85 14.56 -23.56
C VAL A 458 -18.02 15.06 -22.71
N THR A 459 -19.08 15.50 -23.38
CA THR A 459 -20.26 16.08 -22.70
C THR A 459 -21.47 15.88 -23.58
N LEU A 460 -22.63 15.69 -22.96
CA LEU A 460 -23.94 15.67 -23.60
C LEU A 460 -24.16 16.83 -24.61
N ILE A 461 -24.44 16.49 -25.88
CA ILE A 461 -24.72 17.48 -26.95
C ILE A 461 -26.21 17.53 -27.37
N GLY A 462 -27.05 16.63 -26.86
CA GLY A 462 -28.50 16.56 -27.09
C GLY A 462 -28.85 16.07 -28.49
N SER A 463 -28.11 15.08 -28.98
CA SER A 463 -28.26 14.47 -30.30
C SER A 463 -28.01 12.99 -30.17
N ASP A 464 -29.00 12.18 -30.50
CA ASP A 464 -28.87 10.74 -30.64
C ASP A 464 -29.37 10.36 -32.06
N LYS A 465 -28.57 9.57 -32.79
CA LYS A 465 -28.86 9.21 -34.20
C LYS A 465 -29.51 7.83 -34.34
N ASP A 466 -29.31 6.97 -33.39
CA ASP A 466 -29.65 5.55 -33.34
C ASP A 466 -31.00 5.36 -32.70
N ASN A 467 -31.29 6.21 -31.72
CA ASN A 467 -32.33 6.09 -30.71
C ASN A 467 -32.17 4.79 -29.93
N ASP A 468 -30.93 4.55 -29.49
CA ASP A 468 -30.55 3.62 -28.43
C ASP A 468 -30.44 4.32 -27.06
N GLY A 469 -30.26 5.65 -27.01
CA GLY A 469 -30.37 6.44 -25.79
C GLY A 469 -29.09 7.19 -25.44
N LEU A 470 -27.94 6.57 -25.71
CA LEU A 470 -26.62 7.19 -25.62
C LEU A 470 -26.46 8.40 -26.56
N ASP A 471 -25.98 9.51 -26.03
CA ASP A 471 -25.79 10.73 -26.81
C ASP A 471 -24.59 10.65 -27.76
N ASP A 472 -24.74 11.23 -28.96
CA ASP A 472 -23.70 11.36 -30.02
C ASP A 472 -22.40 12.05 -29.52
N GLY A 473 -22.43 12.68 -28.35
CA GLY A 473 -21.29 13.30 -27.68
C GLY A 473 -20.37 12.31 -26.99
N TYR A 474 -20.92 11.19 -26.51
CA TYR A 474 -20.21 10.08 -25.86
C TYR A 474 -19.83 9.00 -26.86
N GLU A 475 -20.65 8.84 -27.89
CA GLU A 475 -20.43 7.99 -29.06
C GLU A 475 -19.02 8.07 -29.69
N GLY A 476 -18.43 6.91 -29.96
CA GLY A 476 -17.08 6.73 -30.46
C GLY A 476 -16.90 7.07 -31.95
N GLU A 477 -16.19 6.21 -32.70
CA GLU A 477 -15.99 6.47 -34.15
C GLU A 477 -17.30 6.32 -34.96
N THR A 478 -18.31 5.65 -34.42
CA THR A 478 -19.50 5.19 -35.13
C THR A 478 -20.83 5.49 -34.45
N MET A 479 -21.26 6.75 -34.49
CA MET A 479 -22.62 7.25 -34.16
C MET A 479 -23.86 6.58 -34.85
N ILE A 480 -23.73 5.42 -35.49
CA ILE A 480 -24.86 4.56 -35.88
C ILE A 480 -24.38 3.11 -35.82
N ASP A 481 -24.62 2.42 -34.72
CA ASP A 481 -24.35 0.99 -34.61
C ASP A 481 -25.37 0.21 -33.73
N ILE A 482 -24.92 -0.83 -33.04
CA ILE A 482 -25.71 -1.74 -32.20
C ILE A 482 -24.87 -2.24 -31.01
N ASP A 483 -23.73 -1.60 -30.79
CA ASP A 483 -22.76 -1.93 -29.76
C ASP A 483 -23.16 -1.20 -28.50
N ILE A 484 -23.85 -1.91 -27.60
CA ILE A 484 -24.39 -1.35 -26.36
C ILE A 484 -23.34 -0.71 -25.44
N ASN A 485 -22.06 -1.02 -25.65
CA ASN A 485 -20.95 -0.46 -24.86
C ASN A 485 -20.17 0.61 -25.61
N ASP A 486 -20.57 0.95 -26.84
CA ASP A 486 -19.88 1.89 -27.73
C ASP A 486 -18.34 1.68 -27.81
N GLY A 487 -17.93 0.41 -27.88
CA GLY A 487 -16.53 0.02 -27.95
C GLY A 487 -15.75 0.10 -26.63
N MET A 488 -16.40 0.41 -25.51
CA MET A 488 -15.87 0.26 -24.16
C MET A 488 -15.93 -1.21 -23.69
N ASP A 489 -15.11 -2.05 -24.32
CA ASP A 489 -15.03 -3.50 -24.02
C ASP A 489 -14.19 -3.84 -22.75
N ASP A 490 -13.51 -2.85 -22.16
CA ASP A 490 -12.60 -3.01 -21.02
C ASP A 490 -12.62 -1.74 -20.14
N PRO A 491 -13.64 -1.58 -19.28
CA PRO A 491 -13.84 -0.37 -18.47
C PRO A 491 -12.65 -0.07 -17.56
N SER A 492 -11.96 -1.10 -17.06
CA SER A 492 -10.74 -0.98 -16.23
C SER A 492 -9.55 -0.25 -16.91
N THR A 493 -9.67 0.07 -18.19
CA THR A 493 -8.66 0.82 -18.93
C THR A 493 -9.24 1.99 -19.71
N ALA A 494 -10.57 2.12 -19.74
CA ALA A 494 -11.28 3.10 -20.52
C ALA A 494 -11.80 4.25 -19.65
N LEU A 495 -12.21 3.93 -18.43
CA LEU A 495 -12.64 4.90 -17.42
C LEU A 495 -11.45 5.33 -16.55
N PRO A 496 -11.48 6.55 -15.98
CA PRO A 496 -10.57 6.98 -14.93
C PRO A 496 -10.57 6.02 -13.71
N ASP A 497 -9.41 5.94 -13.07
CA ASP A 497 -9.03 5.08 -11.93
C ASP A 497 -7.72 5.68 -11.39
N ASN A 498 -7.87 6.78 -10.64
CA ASN A 498 -6.79 7.71 -10.32
C ASN A 498 -5.76 7.11 -9.34
N ASP A 499 -6.21 6.32 -8.37
CA ASP A 499 -5.34 5.62 -7.41
C ASP A 499 -4.84 4.25 -7.92
N SER A 500 -5.47 3.72 -8.98
CA SER A 500 -5.19 2.40 -9.58
C SER A 500 -5.50 1.20 -8.68
N ASP A 501 -6.52 1.28 -7.83
CA ASP A 501 -7.00 0.18 -7.00
C ASP A 501 -7.91 -0.81 -7.79
N GLY A 502 -8.43 -0.37 -8.93
CA GLY A 502 -9.28 -1.13 -9.84
C GLY A 502 -10.79 -0.85 -9.74
N ILE A 503 -11.18 0.11 -8.92
CA ILE A 503 -12.50 0.74 -8.88
C ILE A 503 -12.40 2.03 -9.72
N PRO A 504 -13.26 2.25 -10.73
CA PRO A 504 -13.26 3.51 -11.46
C PRO A 504 -13.75 4.67 -10.58
N ASP A 505 -13.20 5.87 -10.81
CA ASP A 505 -13.44 7.08 -9.99
C ASP A 505 -14.93 7.31 -9.66
N PHE A 506 -15.85 7.20 -10.63
CA PHE A 506 -17.31 7.39 -10.39
C PHE A 506 -17.97 6.42 -9.37
N ARG A 507 -17.22 5.42 -8.89
CA ARG A 507 -17.64 4.45 -7.87
C ARG A 507 -16.69 4.41 -6.67
N ASP A 508 -15.71 5.30 -6.62
CA ASP A 508 -14.69 5.37 -5.59
C ASP A 508 -14.83 6.64 -4.73
N SER A 509 -15.35 6.45 -3.51
CA SER A 509 -15.52 7.54 -2.54
C SER A 509 -14.22 8.24 -2.08
N ASP A 510 -13.04 7.69 -2.39
CA ASP A 510 -11.70 8.23 -2.07
C ASP A 510 -10.76 8.07 -3.29
N ASP A 511 -11.12 8.72 -4.39
CA ASP A 511 -10.49 8.72 -5.73
C ASP A 511 -8.95 8.73 -5.79
N ASP A 512 -8.26 9.26 -4.78
CA ASP A 512 -6.80 9.36 -4.76
C ASP A 512 -6.11 8.55 -3.64
N ASP A 513 -6.90 7.85 -2.81
CA ASP A 513 -6.51 7.08 -1.62
C ASP A 513 -5.53 7.85 -0.72
N ASP A 514 -5.74 9.17 -0.55
CA ASP A 514 -4.99 9.98 0.42
C ASP A 514 -5.50 9.80 1.87
N GLY A 515 -6.68 9.18 2.00
CA GLY A 515 -7.37 8.89 3.25
C GLY A 515 -8.33 9.99 3.72
N ILE A 516 -8.70 10.91 2.82
CA ILE A 516 -9.77 11.89 2.97
C ILE A 516 -10.78 11.64 1.85
N GLU A 517 -11.95 11.09 2.20
CA GLU A 517 -13.07 10.90 1.25
C GLU A 517 -13.33 12.17 0.41
N THR A 518 -13.53 12.01 -0.89
CA THR A 518 -13.79 13.09 -1.87
C THR A 518 -14.86 14.05 -1.36
N MET A 519 -15.92 13.51 -0.72
CA MET A 519 -17.02 14.30 -0.17
C MET A 519 -16.60 15.35 0.88
N ASP A 520 -15.46 15.17 1.54
CA ASP A 520 -14.89 16.05 2.56
C ASP A 520 -13.88 17.08 1.97
N GLU A 521 -13.69 17.10 0.65
CA GLU A 521 -12.65 17.88 -0.06
C GLU A 521 -13.16 19.14 -0.79
N ASP A 522 -14.38 19.59 -0.49
CA ASP A 522 -14.86 20.94 -0.84
C ASP A 522 -14.20 22.00 0.05
N THR A 523 -12.90 22.23 -0.17
CA THR A 523 -12.03 23.17 0.54
C THR A 523 -12.66 24.57 0.66
N ASN A 524 -13.42 25.00 -0.35
CA ASN A 524 -14.00 26.33 -0.40
C ASN A 524 -15.47 26.39 0.12
N ALA A 525 -16.12 25.24 0.28
CA ALA A 525 -17.51 25.04 0.70
C ALA A 525 -18.56 25.63 -0.27
N ASP A 526 -18.33 25.55 -1.58
CA ASP A 526 -19.29 25.97 -2.62
C ASP A 526 -20.03 24.84 -3.33
N GLY A 527 -19.72 23.58 -2.99
CA GLY A 527 -20.35 22.37 -3.51
C GLY A 527 -19.97 22.07 -4.94
N ASN A 528 -18.75 22.41 -5.34
CA ASN A 528 -18.18 22.08 -6.65
C ASN A 528 -16.74 21.62 -6.45
N TYR A 529 -16.57 20.33 -6.21
CA TYR A 529 -15.30 19.69 -5.87
C TYR A 529 -14.31 19.76 -7.04
N ALA A 530 -14.79 19.57 -8.27
CA ALA A 530 -14.04 19.69 -9.53
C ALA A 530 -13.41 21.06 -9.83
N ASN A 531 -13.49 22.05 -8.94
CA ASN A 531 -12.78 23.32 -9.10
C ASN A 531 -11.89 23.73 -7.93
N ASP A 532 -11.83 22.91 -6.89
CA ASP A 532 -10.95 23.13 -5.75
C ASP A 532 -9.59 22.55 -6.08
N ASP A 533 -8.57 23.42 -6.09
CA ASP A 533 -7.17 23.10 -6.43
C ASP A 533 -6.32 23.90 -5.43
N ALA A 534 -6.07 23.29 -4.29
CA ALA A 534 -5.46 23.91 -3.12
C ALA A 534 -4.00 24.29 -3.38
N ASN A 535 -3.29 23.50 -4.19
CA ASN A 535 -1.86 23.66 -4.46
C ASN A 535 -1.56 24.46 -5.77
N GLU A 536 -2.60 24.82 -6.52
CA GLU A 536 -2.59 25.53 -7.82
C GLU A 536 -1.79 24.80 -8.91
N ASP A 537 -1.77 23.46 -8.90
CA ASP A 537 -1.03 22.66 -9.89
C ASP A 537 -1.89 22.25 -11.11
N GLY A 538 -3.20 22.43 -10.99
CA GLY A 538 -4.20 22.20 -12.03
C GLY A 538 -4.96 20.89 -11.91
N ILE A 539 -4.71 20.09 -10.86
CA ILE A 539 -5.48 18.90 -10.52
C ILE A 539 -6.47 19.28 -9.40
N PRO A 540 -7.75 18.88 -9.48
CA PRO A 540 -8.68 19.03 -8.37
C PRO A 540 -8.22 18.31 -7.09
N ASP A 541 -8.61 18.83 -5.93
CA ASP A 541 -8.22 18.30 -4.61
C ASP A 541 -8.54 16.79 -4.51
N TYR A 542 -9.73 16.38 -4.95
CA TYR A 542 -10.18 14.96 -4.92
C TYR A 542 -9.45 13.99 -5.84
N LEU A 543 -8.64 14.50 -6.78
CA LEU A 543 -7.80 13.69 -7.65
C LEU A 543 -6.30 13.86 -7.32
N ASP A 544 -5.96 14.63 -6.27
CA ASP A 544 -4.59 15.03 -5.95
C ASP A 544 -4.10 14.53 -4.57
N PRO A 545 -3.40 13.37 -4.54
CA PRO A 545 -2.95 12.78 -3.30
C PRO A 545 -1.80 13.57 -2.64
N ASP A 546 -1.33 14.64 -3.30
CA ASP A 546 -0.42 15.64 -2.74
C ASP A 546 -1.07 17.03 -2.83
N LEU A 547 -2.13 17.25 -2.03
CA LEU A 547 -2.66 18.58 -1.65
C LEU A 547 -1.60 19.57 -1.12
N GLY A 548 -0.35 19.14 -1.00
CA GLY A 548 0.81 20.01 -0.96
C GLY A 548 1.00 20.64 0.40
N GLU A 549 1.25 19.85 1.45
CA GLU A 549 1.25 20.28 2.86
C GLU A 549 0.20 21.39 3.12
N LEU A 550 -0.99 21.01 3.58
CA LEU A 550 -1.95 21.92 4.21
C LEU A 550 -1.26 22.79 5.29
N THR A 551 -0.65 23.89 4.88
CA THR A 551 -0.02 24.85 5.79
C THR A 551 -1.13 25.73 6.32
N THR A 552 -1.94 25.15 7.19
CA THR A 552 -2.82 25.88 8.10
C THR A 552 -2.07 26.72 9.14
N ASP A 553 -0.79 27.06 8.91
CA ASP A 553 -0.02 28.01 9.71
C ASP A 553 0.95 28.86 8.83
N GLU A 554 0.50 30.07 8.46
CA GLU A 554 1.30 31.25 8.04
C GLU A 554 2.52 31.02 7.10
N GLU A 555 2.36 31.25 5.78
CA GLU A 555 3.42 31.62 4.80
C GLU A 555 4.88 31.42 5.30
N VAL A 556 5.37 30.18 5.25
CA VAL A 556 6.70 29.84 5.73
C VAL A 556 7.76 30.37 4.75
N VAL A 557 8.72 31.13 5.29
CA VAL A 557 9.92 31.51 4.54
C VAL A 557 10.87 30.31 4.47
N ASP A 558 10.92 29.63 3.33
CA ASP A 558 11.83 28.50 3.09
C ASP A 558 13.16 28.93 2.46
N VAL A 559 14.26 28.33 2.91
CA VAL A 559 15.62 28.64 2.46
C VAL A 559 16.27 27.41 1.85
N ILE A 560 16.44 27.42 0.53
CA ILE A 560 17.21 26.40 -0.17
C ILE A 560 18.66 26.45 0.31
N ASN A 561 19.06 25.41 1.05
CA ASN A 561 20.30 25.40 1.82
C ASN A 561 21.56 25.07 0.97
N VAL A 562 21.46 25.09 -0.36
CA VAL A 562 22.56 24.83 -1.29
C VAL A 562 22.70 25.96 -2.31
N ILE A 563 23.94 26.33 -2.63
CA ILE A 563 24.24 27.14 -3.81
C ILE A 563 25.36 26.48 -4.63
N THR A 564 25.19 26.49 -5.95
CA THR A 564 26.13 25.99 -6.96
C THR A 564 26.48 27.08 -7.97
N PRO A 565 27.32 28.08 -7.63
CA PRO A 565 27.61 29.19 -8.54
C PRO A 565 28.54 28.75 -9.69
N ASN A 566 27.98 28.08 -10.70
CA ASN A 566 28.66 27.47 -11.85
C ASN A 566 28.18 28.05 -13.21
N GLY A 567 27.12 28.87 -13.22
CA GLY A 567 26.57 29.56 -14.37
C GLY A 567 25.61 28.73 -15.23
N ASP A 568 25.04 27.65 -14.71
CA ASP A 568 24.04 26.81 -15.40
C ASP A 568 22.59 27.30 -15.22
N GLY A 569 22.37 28.31 -14.38
CA GLY A 569 21.05 28.87 -14.08
C GLY A 569 20.34 28.20 -12.91
N VAL A 570 20.89 27.12 -12.33
CA VAL A 570 20.29 26.37 -11.23
C VAL A 570 21.10 26.60 -9.95
N HIS A 571 20.43 27.12 -8.91
CA HIS A 571 21.04 27.47 -7.61
C HIS A 571 22.35 28.28 -7.69
N ASP A 572 22.52 29.06 -8.77
CA ASP A 572 23.66 29.98 -8.93
C ASP A 572 23.69 31.08 -7.85
N THR A 573 22.53 31.34 -7.25
CA THR A 573 22.30 32.27 -6.16
C THR A 573 21.48 31.61 -5.08
N LEU A 574 21.61 32.09 -3.83
CA LEU A 574 20.78 31.63 -2.72
C LEU A 574 19.32 31.98 -2.99
N GLU A 575 18.50 30.95 -3.08
CA GLU A 575 17.06 31.03 -3.24
C GLU A 575 16.41 30.96 -1.86
N ILE A 576 15.45 31.87 -1.62
CA ILE A 576 14.67 31.92 -0.39
C ILE A 576 13.23 32.17 -0.82
N ARG A 577 12.40 31.13 -0.73
CA ARG A 577 11.00 31.13 -1.15
C ARG A 577 10.13 31.80 -0.08
N GLY A 578 9.08 32.51 -0.49
CA GLY A 578 8.18 33.25 0.41
C GLY A 578 8.75 34.53 1.01
N LEU A 579 10.05 34.82 0.85
CA LEU A 579 10.67 36.04 1.42
C LEU A 579 10.25 37.32 0.68
N GLU A 580 9.83 37.20 -0.57
CA GLU A 580 9.31 38.25 -1.45
C GLU A 580 8.03 38.90 -0.91
N ASN A 581 7.22 38.16 -0.15
CA ASN A 581 6.00 38.63 0.49
C ASN A 581 6.30 39.58 1.68
N TYR A 582 7.57 39.60 2.14
CA TYR A 582 8.04 40.42 3.24
C TYR A 582 9.01 41.52 2.76
N PRO A 583 8.52 42.66 2.26
CA PRO A 583 9.37 43.72 1.68
C PRO A 583 10.33 44.37 2.70
N ASN A 584 10.05 44.22 4.00
CA ASN A 584 10.91 44.63 5.11
C ASN A 584 11.76 43.46 5.64
N ASN A 585 12.53 42.81 4.77
CA ASN A 585 13.46 41.75 5.17
C ASN A 585 14.94 42.20 5.19
N THR A 586 15.77 41.47 5.94
CA THR A 586 17.24 41.61 5.98
C THR A 586 17.91 40.25 6.08
N VAL A 587 18.70 39.89 5.06
CA VAL A 587 19.48 38.65 5.00
C VAL A 587 20.93 38.94 5.37
N ARG A 588 21.50 38.14 6.29
CA ARG A 588 22.91 38.19 6.71
C ARG A 588 23.52 36.80 6.64
N ILE A 589 24.74 36.69 6.12
CA ILE A 589 25.45 35.41 6.02
C ILE A 589 26.80 35.53 6.73
N TYR A 590 27.16 34.49 7.45
CA TYR A 590 28.33 34.37 8.30
C TYR A 590 29.15 33.14 7.92
N ASN A 591 30.47 33.22 8.03
CA ASN A 591 31.31 32.04 7.96
C ASN A 591 31.33 31.27 9.29
N ARG A 592 31.94 30.08 9.31
CA ARG A 592 32.08 29.22 10.51
C ARG A 592 32.75 29.86 11.74
N TRP A 593 33.37 31.03 11.59
CA TRP A 593 33.98 31.78 12.69
C TRP A 593 33.10 32.94 13.18
N GLY A 594 31.84 33.02 12.71
CA GLY A 594 30.89 34.08 13.06
C GLY A 594 31.19 35.42 12.39
N VAL A 595 32.04 35.45 11.37
CA VAL A 595 32.34 36.70 10.63
C VAL A 595 31.34 36.87 9.51
N MET A 596 30.64 38.01 9.50
CA MET A 596 29.68 38.35 8.45
C MET A 596 30.39 38.54 7.11
N VAL A 597 29.92 37.81 6.10
CA VAL A 597 30.45 37.83 4.73
C VAL A 597 29.50 38.47 3.74
N PHE A 598 28.20 38.54 4.04
CA PHE A 598 27.20 39.19 3.19
C PHE A 598 26.07 39.78 4.06
N GLN A 599 25.53 40.93 3.63
CA GLN A 599 24.33 41.52 4.21
C GLN A 599 23.59 42.32 3.15
N THR A 600 22.27 42.13 3.07
CA THR A 600 21.40 42.97 2.24
C THR A 600 20.05 43.17 2.91
N LYS A 601 19.32 44.20 2.46
CA LYS A 601 17.92 44.45 2.81
C LYS A 601 17.05 44.24 1.58
N ALA A 602 15.81 43.79 1.77
CA ALA A 602 14.87 43.50 0.68
C ALA A 602 15.50 42.55 -0.35
N TYR A 603 15.90 41.36 0.11
CA TYR A 603 16.55 40.33 -0.70
C TYR A 603 15.74 40.02 -1.97
N ALA A 604 16.42 39.72 -3.08
CA ALA A 604 15.87 39.45 -4.42
C ALA A 604 15.06 40.58 -5.10
N SER A 605 14.58 41.60 -4.37
CA SER A 605 13.70 42.64 -4.94
C SER A 605 14.39 43.64 -5.88
N SER A 606 15.72 43.67 -5.94
CA SER A 606 16.49 44.58 -6.81
C SER A 606 17.79 43.96 -7.35
N GLY A 607 17.80 42.63 -7.52
CA GLY A 607 18.99 41.87 -7.96
C GLY A 607 20.09 41.76 -6.89
N ASN A 608 19.75 42.06 -5.64
CA ASN A 608 20.60 41.98 -4.47
C ASN A 608 20.53 40.58 -3.84
N VAL A 609 21.02 39.61 -4.59
CA VAL A 609 21.09 38.19 -4.23
C VAL A 609 22.50 37.79 -3.77
N PHE A 610 22.62 36.65 -3.10
CA PHE A 610 23.89 36.08 -2.69
C PHE A 610 24.33 34.99 -3.67
N ASP A 611 25.41 35.25 -4.41
CA ASP A 611 25.99 34.37 -5.44
C ASP A 611 27.32 33.73 -4.99
N GLY A 612 27.50 33.61 -3.68
CA GLY A 612 28.77 33.18 -3.07
C GLY A 612 29.88 34.25 -3.07
N THR A 613 29.59 35.50 -3.44
CA THR A 613 30.56 36.62 -3.34
C THR A 613 30.52 37.27 -1.95
N SER A 614 31.68 37.37 -1.30
CA SER A 614 31.81 38.08 -0.03
C SER A 614 31.82 39.59 -0.22
N GLN A 615 30.97 40.29 0.54
CA GLN A 615 30.99 41.74 0.73
C GLN A 615 31.75 42.15 2.01
N GLY A 616 32.16 41.17 2.84
CA GLY A 616 32.93 41.36 4.07
C GLY A 616 34.44 41.60 3.86
N ARG A 617 35.11 42.17 4.87
CA ARG A 617 36.51 42.63 4.82
C ARG A 617 37.56 41.55 5.13
N VAL A 618 37.38 40.33 4.63
CA VAL A 618 38.32 39.21 4.84
C VAL A 618 38.99 38.87 3.50
N THR A 619 40.27 38.48 3.53
CA THR A 619 41.07 38.10 2.36
C THR A 619 40.40 36.95 1.59
N VAL A 620 39.64 37.30 0.55
CA VAL A 620 39.14 36.37 -0.47
C VAL A 620 40.06 36.43 -1.68
N ASP A 621 40.10 35.34 -2.45
CA ASP A 621 40.90 35.18 -3.66
C ASP A 621 40.60 36.26 -4.73
N LYS A 622 41.29 36.17 -5.88
CA LYS A 622 41.34 37.15 -6.98
C LYS A 622 39.99 37.75 -7.45
N ASP A 623 38.85 37.18 -7.08
CA ASP A 623 37.51 37.59 -7.52
C ASP A 623 36.46 37.73 -6.38
N ASN A 624 36.86 37.88 -5.10
CA ASN A 624 35.97 38.04 -3.93
C ASN A 624 35.01 36.86 -3.64
N LYS A 625 35.18 35.72 -4.30
CA LYS A 625 34.35 34.52 -4.16
C LYS A 625 34.73 33.68 -2.93
N LEU A 626 33.75 33.32 -2.11
CA LEU A 626 33.93 32.51 -0.90
C LEU A 626 34.39 31.08 -1.22
N PRO A 627 35.19 30.42 -0.37
CA PRO A 627 35.53 29.00 -0.53
C PRO A 627 34.32 28.07 -0.38
N VAL A 628 34.38 26.90 -1.01
CA VAL A 628 33.43 25.77 -0.83
C VAL A 628 33.34 25.39 0.66
N GLY A 629 32.14 25.10 1.12
CA GLY A 629 31.84 24.68 2.48
C GLY A 629 30.63 25.36 3.08
N THR A 630 30.39 25.07 4.37
CA THR A 630 29.21 25.53 5.11
C THR A 630 29.37 26.97 5.64
N TYR A 631 28.30 27.75 5.47
CA TYR A 631 28.08 29.10 6.00
C TYR A 631 26.74 29.13 6.73
N PHE A 632 26.49 30.17 7.51
CA PHE A 632 25.29 30.31 8.34
C PHE A 632 24.55 31.58 7.96
N TYR A 633 23.22 31.53 7.90
CA TYR A 633 22.41 32.71 7.62
C TYR A 633 21.57 33.12 8.83
N VAL A 634 21.22 34.40 8.85
CA VAL A 634 20.22 35.01 9.73
C VAL A 634 19.36 35.91 8.87
N ILE A 635 18.07 35.62 8.81
CA ILE A 635 17.07 36.37 8.04
C ILE A 635 16.10 36.99 9.05
N ASP A 636 16.01 38.31 9.06
CA ASP A 636 14.94 39.00 9.79
C ASP A 636 13.90 39.46 8.77
N TYR A 637 12.62 39.19 9.00
CA TYR A 637 11.53 39.67 8.15
C TYR A 637 10.35 40.15 9.01
N GLN A 638 9.57 41.08 8.46
CA GLN A 638 8.43 41.69 9.14
C GLN A 638 7.13 41.20 8.52
N GLU A 639 6.31 40.52 9.31
CA GLU A 639 4.99 40.03 8.91
C GLU A 639 3.99 41.17 8.67
N THR A 640 2.90 40.85 7.99
CA THR A 640 1.71 41.71 7.82
C THR A 640 1.11 42.17 9.16
N SER A 641 1.23 41.34 10.21
CA SER A 641 0.87 41.67 11.60
C SER A 641 1.75 42.77 12.24
N GLY A 642 2.89 43.07 11.62
CA GLY A 642 3.89 44.04 12.08
C GLY A 642 4.95 43.46 13.02
N ASN A 643 4.87 42.17 13.38
CA ASN A 643 5.86 41.45 14.18
C ASN A 643 7.13 41.17 13.36
N MET A 644 8.28 41.09 14.05
CA MET A 644 9.55 40.69 13.44
C MET A 644 9.81 39.22 13.75
N LYS A 645 9.90 38.37 12.72
CA LYS A 645 10.41 36.99 12.84
C LYS A 645 11.87 36.91 12.39
N GLN A 646 12.59 35.93 12.94
CA GLN A 646 13.99 35.67 12.65
C GLN A 646 14.17 34.19 12.34
N LEU A 647 14.68 33.90 11.15
CA LEU A 647 15.04 32.56 10.70
C LEU A 647 16.57 32.42 10.68
N THR A 648 17.07 31.28 11.14
CA THR A 648 18.50 30.98 11.14
C THR A 648 18.75 29.56 10.68
N GLY A 649 19.77 29.36 9.87
CA GLY A 649 20.15 28.05 9.37
C GLY A 649 21.52 28.07 8.74
N TYR A 650 21.79 27.09 7.89
CA TYR A 650 23.05 26.98 7.16
C TYR A 650 22.82 26.93 5.66
N ILE A 651 23.85 27.31 4.92
CA ILE A 651 23.94 27.13 3.48
C ILE A 651 25.26 26.45 3.14
N TYR A 652 25.23 25.54 2.18
CA TYR A 652 26.40 24.88 1.65
C TYR A 652 26.75 25.46 0.28
N ILE A 653 27.96 26.02 0.15
CA ILE A 653 28.47 26.49 -1.14
C ILE A 653 29.22 25.33 -1.79
N ASN A 654 28.73 24.85 -2.93
CA ASN A 654 29.39 23.87 -3.78
C ASN A 654 29.79 24.54 -5.12
N ARG A 655 30.84 24.06 -5.80
CA ARG A 655 31.29 24.63 -7.09
C ARG A 655 31.81 23.58 -8.04
#